data_AF-A0A7X9B3Q9-F1
#
_entry.id   AF-A0A7X9B3Q9-F1
#
_cell.length_a   1.000
_cell.length_b   1.000
_cell.length_c   1.000
_cell.angle_alpha   90.00
_cell.angle_beta   90.00
_cell.angle_gamma   90.00
#
_symmetry.space_group_name_H-M   'P 1'
#
loop_
_entity.id
_entity.type
_entity.pdbx_description
1 polymer ?
#
loop_
_entity_poly.entity_id
_entity_poly.type
_entity_poly.pdbx_seq_one_letter_code
_entity_poly.pdbx_strand_id
1 'polypeptide(L)'
;MKKFSREVFVLVLVQLVFVASVLAAGWPQAGVVTATQVNVRARPSTHYERIGQFRQDDVVTVVSMKDGWYEVELTDNFVCWVTADSVAANGEVLVDNCLLYAGPSLVFTSFGKVGKDVKLSIVGAEADNWRQVRVPEKVTAWVSADYVALQDPPAPVKTEVVKSAEPSPAQVAPALNEELARQQASLQVEAERLEALQTEAELIKQQTAEREKEITVLRAEEERMQAMKAEAAKKLEAALMAREKADTSARLEQVRLEELKKDAEKRALTVSAERANWEAEAKRHAEALAKAKAEADKLAAVAKAEAERLAKEQADAAAQADALRAKVVAAETAIKDGSTRHAELQLAIADVEKEKNEAQERLTKLQEEKKAVDLQVRRENELLDALKQQAAAITQEKQAVMVQIEQAKKEREELENKRQAEEKARAEAEAKRLAEEKVRAEAETKRLAAEAEAKARAEAEAKRLAEEKVRAETEAKRLAEEKVRAETEAKRLAEEKVRAEAEAKRLAEEKVRTEAEAEAKRLAEEKARAEAEAKRQAAEAEEKARAEAEAKRLAEERIRAEAEAKRLVAEAEAKARAEAEAKRLAEEKARAEAERLAAEAKKFNGCGLLVPLRPNSAGKATHALCEPRGARMELIAYLLAPYINLREWENMRVQLNGMDVRPENWRHPLIEVRSIRPEPK
;
A
#
# COMPACT_ATOMS: atom_id res chain seq x y z
N MET A 1 4.85 -64.20 -74.41
CA MET A 1 3.74 -63.42 -73.80
C MET A 1 4.32 -62.43 -72.80
N LYS A 2 3.99 -61.15 -72.98
CA LYS A 2 4.05 -60.03 -72.00
C LYS A 2 5.43 -59.76 -71.39
N LYS A 3 6.25 -58.86 -71.95
CA LYS A 3 6.18 -57.39 -71.73
C LYS A 3 5.78 -57.04 -70.29
N PHE A 4 6.69 -57.27 -69.34
CA PHE A 4 6.77 -56.49 -68.10
C PHE A 4 8.14 -55.82 -68.10
N SER A 5 8.10 -54.49 -68.06
CA SER A 5 9.11 -53.58 -68.58
C SER A 5 10.43 -53.60 -67.80
N ARG A 6 11.55 -53.65 -68.53
CA ARG A 6 12.88 -53.23 -68.05
C ARG A 6 12.87 -51.80 -67.48
N GLU A 7 11.91 -50.97 -67.88
CA GLU A 7 11.76 -49.60 -67.39
C GLU A 7 11.28 -49.51 -65.93
N VAL A 8 10.32 -50.31 -65.46
CA VAL A 8 9.86 -50.26 -64.06
C VAL A 8 10.93 -50.75 -63.07
N PHE A 9 11.78 -51.72 -63.47
CA PHE A 9 12.89 -52.17 -62.61
C PHE A 9 14.08 -51.20 -62.63
N VAL A 10 14.36 -50.56 -63.78
CA VAL A 10 15.38 -49.51 -63.87
C VAL A 10 14.90 -48.22 -63.21
N LEU A 11 13.60 -47.87 -63.21
CA LEU A 11 13.10 -46.69 -62.49
C LEU A 11 13.12 -46.87 -60.97
N VAL A 12 12.85 -48.07 -60.45
CA VAL A 12 12.94 -48.33 -58.99
C VAL A 12 14.40 -48.44 -58.53
N LEU A 13 15.31 -48.99 -59.35
CA LEU A 13 16.75 -48.99 -59.04
C LEU A 13 17.41 -47.62 -59.27
N VAL A 14 16.92 -46.81 -60.21
CA VAL A 14 17.35 -45.41 -60.37
C VAL A 14 16.75 -44.55 -59.26
N GLN A 15 15.54 -44.81 -58.75
CA GLN A 15 15.05 -44.14 -57.54
C GLN A 15 15.70 -44.64 -56.22
N LEU A 16 16.32 -45.82 -56.19
CA LEU A 16 17.11 -46.31 -55.03
C LEU A 16 18.62 -46.02 -55.14
N VAL A 17 19.15 -45.71 -56.32
CA VAL A 17 20.56 -45.32 -56.53
C VAL A 17 20.72 -43.80 -56.75
N PHE A 18 19.66 -43.07 -57.12
CA PHE A 18 19.60 -41.60 -57.02
C PHE A 18 19.08 -41.13 -55.64
N VAL A 19 19.14 -42.01 -54.64
CA VAL A 19 19.07 -41.68 -53.19
C VAL A 19 20.46 -41.81 -52.53
N ALA A 20 21.52 -42.10 -53.29
CA ALA A 20 22.86 -42.37 -52.74
C ALA A 20 23.99 -41.60 -53.43
N SER A 21 23.78 -40.32 -53.76
CA SER A 21 24.86 -39.38 -54.12
C SER A 21 24.52 -37.93 -53.77
N VAL A 22 24.02 -37.71 -52.56
CA VAL A 22 24.44 -36.51 -51.82
C VAL A 22 25.70 -36.93 -51.10
N LEU A 23 26.85 -36.48 -51.60
CA LEU A 23 28.10 -36.50 -50.86
C LEU A 23 27.80 -35.86 -49.51
N ALA A 24 27.74 -36.69 -48.48
CA ALA A 24 27.84 -36.26 -47.11
C ALA A 24 29.18 -35.54 -47.00
N ALA A 25 29.13 -34.21 -47.09
CA ALA A 25 30.18 -33.33 -46.66
C ALA A 25 30.43 -33.69 -45.18
N GLY A 26 31.43 -34.54 -44.97
CA GLY A 26 31.79 -35.04 -43.66
C GLY A 26 32.37 -33.89 -42.87
N TRP A 27 31.83 -33.66 -41.68
CA TRP A 27 32.45 -32.77 -40.71
C TRP A 27 33.63 -33.51 -40.05
N PRO A 28 34.73 -32.83 -39.70
CA PRO A 28 34.96 -31.39 -39.78
C PRO A 28 35.38 -30.89 -41.18
N GLN A 29 35.05 -29.64 -41.50
CA GLN A 29 35.40 -28.95 -42.75
C GLN A 29 36.14 -27.65 -42.47
N ALA A 30 37.07 -27.27 -43.36
CA ALA A 30 37.69 -25.95 -43.28
C ALA A 30 36.70 -24.89 -43.79
N GLY A 31 36.62 -23.77 -43.09
CA GLY A 31 35.85 -22.60 -43.50
C GLY A 31 36.71 -21.35 -43.42
N VAL A 32 36.40 -20.35 -44.24
CA VAL A 32 37.02 -19.03 -44.17
C VAL A 32 35.95 -18.01 -43.84
N VAL A 33 36.25 -17.16 -42.86
CA VAL A 33 35.35 -16.08 -42.44
C VAL A 33 35.30 -15.01 -43.52
N THR A 34 34.10 -14.78 -44.07
CA THR A 34 33.90 -13.82 -45.17
C THR A 34 33.57 -12.41 -44.68
N ALA A 35 33.08 -12.27 -43.44
CA ALA A 35 32.74 -10.98 -42.85
C ALA A 35 33.97 -10.32 -42.21
N THR A 36 34.03 -8.98 -42.21
CA THR A 36 35.08 -8.18 -41.54
C THR A 36 35.35 -8.65 -40.11
N GLN A 37 34.27 -8.93 -39.36
CA GLN A 37 34.30 -9.58 -38.06
C GLN A 37 33.06 -10.45 -37.87
N VAL A 38 33.20 -11.65 -37.31
CA VAL A 38 32.08 -12.52 -36.93
C VAL A 38 32.13 -12.84 -35.44
N ASN A 39 30.97 -12.74 -34.76
CA ASN A 39 30.86 -13.03 -33.33
C ASN A 39 30.78 -14.53 -33.07
N VAL A 40 31.61 -15.02 -32.16
CA VAL A 40 31.61 -16.39 -31.64
C VAL A 40 30.80 -16.44 -30.35
N ARG A 41 29.86 -17.38 -30.24
CA ARG A 41 28.86 -17.46 -29.17
C ARG A 41 28.84 -18.81 -28.49
N ALA A 42 28.34 -18.84 -27.25
CA ALA A 42 28.25 -20.06 -26.45
C ALA A 42 27.28 -21.12 -27.01
N ARG A 43 26.26 -20.71 -27.76
CA ARG A 43 25.21 -21.57 -28.32
C ARG A 43 24.66 -21.04 -29.65
N PRO A 44 23.94 -21.86 -30.45
CA PRO A 44 23.47 -21.49 -31.78
C PRO A 44 22.25 -20.54 -31.76
N SER A 45 22.44 -19.31 -31.27
CA SER A 45 21.45 -18.23 -31.37
C SER A 45 22.10 -16.88 -31.10
N THR A 46 21.50 -15.80 -31.63
CA THR A 46 21.90 -14.41 -31.36
C THR A 46 21.67 -13.98 -29.92
N HIS A 47 20.82 -14.69 -29.16
CA HIS A 47 20.47 -14.38 -27.77
C HIS A 47 21.53 -14.84 -26.76
N TYR A 48 22.40 -15.79 -27.13
CA TYR A 48 23.44 -16.29 -26.24
C TYR A 48 24.68 -15.41 -26.26
N GLU A 49 25.46 -15.50 -25.19
CA GLU A 49 26.57 -14.62 -24.92
C GLU A 49 27.72 -14.81 -25.92
N ARG A 50 28.41 -13.70 -26.21
CA ARG A 50 29.56 -13.67 -27.10
C ARG A 50 30.82 -14.02 -26.32
N ILE A 51 31.52 -15.06 -26.76
CA ILE A 51 32.81 -15.52 -26.22
C ILE A 51 33.95 -14.69 -26.83
N GLY A 52 33.89 -14.42 -28.13
CA GLY A 52 34.92 -13.66 -28.84
C GLY A 52 34.53 -13.35 -30.28
N GLN A 53 35.50 -13.07 -31.13
CA GLN A 53 35.29 -12.72 -32.53
C GLN A 53 36.40 -13.29 -33.41
N PHE A 54 36.04 -13.79 -34.60
CA PHE A 54 36.99 -14.02 -35.69
C PHE A 54 37.00 -12.81 -36.64
N ARG A 55 38.11 -12.62 -37.34
CA ARG A 55 38.31 -11.58 -38.35
C ARG A 55 38.12 -12.16 -39.75
N GLN A 56 37.94 -11.29 -40.73
CA GLN A 56 37.91 -11.67 -42.13
C GLN A 56 39.18 -12.44 -42.52
N ASP A 57 39.00 -13.45 -43.36
CA ASP A 57 40.03 -14.36 -43.85
C ASP A 57 40.63 -15.29 -42.78
N ASP A 58 40.12 -15.26 -41.54
CA ASP A 58 40.47 -16.27 -40.55
C ASP A 58 39.96 -17.64 -41.02
N VAL A 59 40.86 -18.63 -41.00
CA VAL A 59 40.55 -20.02 -41.31
C VAL A 59 40.05 -20.69 -40.04
N VAL A 60 38.83 -21.21 -40.08
CA VAL A 60 38.17 -21.91 -38.96
C VAL A 60 37.88 -23.35 -39.33
N THR A 61 37.96 -24.25 -38.35
CA THR A 61 37.55 -25.64 -38.52
C THR A 61 36.11 -25.78 -38.05
N VAL A 62 35.20 -26.01 -38.99
CA VAL A 62 33.79 -26.22 -38.70
C VAL A 62 33.53 -27.69 -38.41
N VAL A 63 33.01 -27.99 -37.22
CA VAL A 63 32.81 -29.33 -36.67
C VAL A 63 31.37 -29.81 -36.85
N SER A 64 30.40 -28.90 -36.87
CA SER A 64 29.01 -29.27 -37.12
C SER A 64 28.19 -28.06 -37.59
N MET A 65 26.98 -28.31 -38.09
CA MET A 65 25.99 -27.27 -38.35
C MET A 65 24.70 -27.58 -37.63
N LYS A 66 24.12 -26.58 -36.97
CA LYS A 66 22.82 -26.68 -36.31
C LYS A 66 22.05 -25.37 -36.41
N ASP A 67 20.81 -25.43 -36.89
CA ASP A 67 19.86 -24.30 -36.91
C ASP A 67 20.41 -23.00 -37.55
N GLY A 68 21.21 -23.12 -38.61
CA GLY A 68 21.84 -21.96 -39.28
C GLY A 68 23.12 -21.44 -38.61
N TRP A 69 23.66 -22.16 -37.64
CA TRP A 69 24.93 -21.87 -36.98
C TRP A 69 25.94 -22.98 -37.23
N TYR A 70 27.18 -22.59 -37.42
CA TYR A 70 28.32 -23.48 -37.49
C TYR A 70 28.97 -23.60 -36.12
N GLU A 71 29.15 -24.83 -35.67
CA GLU A 71 29.98 -25.15 -34.52
C GLU A 71 31.43 -25.20 -34.98
N VAL A 72 32.29 -24.33 -34.45
CA VAL A 72 33.68 -24.16 -34.84
C VAL A 72 34.61 -24.44 -33.67
N GLU A 73 35.76 -25.02 -33.96
CA GLU A 73 36.82 -25.23 -32.97
C GLU A 73 37.49 -23.90 -32.61
N LEU A 74 37.57 -23.60 -31.32
CA LEU A 74 38.22 -22.40 -30.81
C LEU A 74 39.74 -22.58 -30.78
N THR A 75 40.45 -21.53 -31.18
CA THR A 75 41.91 -21.46 -31.03
C THR A 75 42.29 -20.95 -29.64
N ASP A 76 43.58 -21.09 -29.32
CA ASP A 76 44.15 -20.66 -28.04
C ASP A 76 44.17 -19.12 -27.88
N ASN A 77 43.71 -18.35 -28.87
CA ASN A 77 43.53 -16.91 -28.76
C ASN A 77 42.25 -16.51 -28.00
N PHE A 78 41.34 -17.46 -27.75
CA PHE A 78 40.11 -17.19 -27.00
C PHE A 78 40.33 -17.34 -25.48
N VAL A 79 39.64 -16.50 -24.72
CA VAL A 79 39.64 -16.53 -23.25
C VAL A 79 38.27 -16.93 -22.73
N CYS A 80 38.25 -17.67 -21.63
CA CYS A 80 37.03 -18.09 -20.95
C CYS A 80 37.18 -18.08 -19.44
N TRP A 81 36.09 -18.34 -18.74
CA TRP A 81 36.02 -18.26 -17.28
C TRP A 81 35.76 -19.62 -16.66
N VAL A 82 36.46 -19.92 -15.59
CA VAL A 82 36.30 -21.11 -14.76
C VAL A 82 36.16 -20.69 -13.30
N THR A 83 35.45 -21.49 -12.49
CA THR A 83 35.36 -21.22 -11.05
C THR A 83 36.73 -21.45 -10.40
N ALA A 84 37.16 -20.56 -9.51
CA ALA A 84 38.50 -20.64 -8.92
C ALA A 84 38.70 -21.92 -8.09
N ASP A 85 37.63 -22.44 -7.47
CA ASP A 85 37.64 -23.72 -6.75
C ASP A 85 37.91 -24.95 -7.63
N SER A 86 37.67 -24.85 -8.95
CA SER A 86 37.84 -25.97 -9.88
C SER A 86 39.25 -26.08 -10.44
N VAL A 87 40.11 -25.08 -10.21
CA VAL A 87 41.45 -24.99 -10.81
C VAL A 87 42.46 -24.52 -9.77
N ALA A 88 43.58 -25.23 -9.60
CA ALA A 88 44.65 -24.84 -8.70
C ALA A 88 45.40 -23.58 -9.19
N ALA A 89 46.15 -22.94 -8.29
CA ALA A 89 46.90 -21.71 -8.60
C ALA A 89 47.95 -21.90 -9.71
N ASN A 90 48.37 -23.15 -9.98
CA ASN A 90 49.29 -23.52 -11.06
C ASN A 90 48.58 -23.80 -12.41
N GLY A 91 47.25 -23.67 -12.47
CA GLY A 91 46.44 -23.92 -13.66
C GLY A 91 45.91 -25.35 -13.82
N GLU A 92 46.16 -26.27 -12.87
CA GLU A 92 45.67 -27.65 -12.97
C GLU A 92 44.20 -27.77 -12.56
N VAL A 93 43.38 -28.42 -13.39
CA VAL A 93 41.97 -28.67 -13.11
C VAL A 93 41.83 -29.75 -12.03
N LEU A 94 41.12 -29.42 -10.95
CA LEU A 94 40.96 -30.26 -9.75
C LEU A 94 39.76 -31.23 -9.84
N VAL A 95 38.81 -30.95 -10.73
CA VAL A 95 37.51 -31.64 -10.83
C VAL A 95 37.34 -32.33 -12.19
N ASP A 96 36.66 -33.47 -12.22
CA ASP A 96 36.46 -34.26 -13.45
C ASP A 96 35.60 -33.55 -14.51
N ASN A 97 34.81 -32.56 -14.09
CA ASN A 97 33.86 -31.85 -14.92
C ASN A 97 34.00 -30.33 -14.76
N CYS A 98 35.16 -29.77 -15.07
CA CYS A 98 35.33 -28.32 -15.04
C CYS A 98 34.60 -27.67 -16.22
N LEU A 99 33.62 -26.82 -15.94
CA LEU A 99 32.83 -26.13 -16.96
C LEU A 99 33.51 -24.82 -17.38
N LEU A 100 33.51 -24.55 -18.68
CA LEU A 100 34.02 -23.32 -19.27
C LEU A 100 32.84 -22.37 -19.54
N TYR A 101 32.91 -21.17 -18.97
CA TYR A 101 31.87 -20.15 -19.03
C TYR A 101 32.30 -18.97 -19.91
N ALA A 102 31.32 -18.34 -20.57
CA ALA A 102 31.55 -17.15 -21.38
C ALA A 102 31.84 -15.88 -20.55
N GLY A 103 31.54 -15.88 -19.24
CA GLY A 103 31.74 -14.75 -18.33
C GLY A 103 31.90 -15.18 -16.86
N PRO A 104 32.30 -14.26 -15.95
CA PRO A 104 32.60 -14.55 -14.55
C PRO A 104 31.33 -14.62 -13.67
N SER A 105 30.38 -15.49 -14.02
CA SER A 105 29.18 -15.76 -13.20
C SER A 105 28.48 -17.04 -13.65
N LEU A 106 27.76 -17.68 -12.73
CA LEU A 106 26.94 -18.86 -13.01
C LEU A 106 25.73 -18.55 -13.91
N VAL A 107 25.42 -17.27 -14.12
CA VAL A 107 24.37 -16.83 -15.04
C VAL A 107 24.79 -16.97 -16.51
N PHE A 108 26.10 -16.95 -16.79
CA PHE A 108 26.59 -17.13 -18.15
C PHE A 108 26.45 -18.59 -18.61
N THR A 109 26.15 -18.79 -19.89
CA THR A 109 26.05 -20.12 -20.46
C THR A 109 27.43 -20.81 -20.48
N SER A 110 27.52 -22.02 -19.92
CA SER A 110 28.69 -22.89 -20.11
C SER A 110 28.71 -23.45 -21.54
N PHE A 111 29.84 -23.37 -22.22
CA PHE A 111 29.97 -23.79 -23.63
C PHE A 111 30.94 -24.96 -23.84
N GLY A 112 31.78 -25.25 -22.85
CA GLY A 112 32.76 -26.34 -22.92
C GLY A 112 32.96 -27.02 -21.58
N LYS A 113 33.62 -28.18 -21.61
CA LYS A 113 33.95 -28.98 -20.43
C LYS A 113 35.37 -29.50 -20.55
N VAL A 114 36.10 -29.46 -19.44
CA VAL A 114 37.48 -29.92 -19.31
C VAL A 114 37.55 -30.97 -18.20
N GLY A 115 38.35 -32.02 -18.44
CA GLY A 115 38.60 -33.08 -17.47
C GLY A 115 39.58 -32.67 -16.38
N LYS A 116 39.63 -33.49 -15.32
CA LYS A 116 40.62 -33.36 -14.24
C LYS A 116 42.05 -33.51 -14.76
N ASP A 117 42.99 -32.85 -14.11
CA ASP A 117 44.44 -32.88 -14.38
C ASP A 117 44.86 -32.22 -15.72
N VAL A 118 43.93 -31.56 -16.42
CA VAL A 118 44.26 -30.71 -17.57
C VAL A 118 44.86 -29.40 -17.07
N LYS A 119 45.99 -28.99 -17.66
CA LYS A 119 46.67 -27.74 -17.31
C LYS A 119 46.18 -26.59 -18.19
N LEU A 120 45.56 -25.59 -17.58
CA LEU A 120 45.03 -24.38 -18.21
C LEU A 120 45.98 -23.20 -18.00
N SER A 121 46.14 -22.37 -19.04
CA SER A 121 46.93 -21.14 -18.97
C SER A 121 46.08 -20.02 -18.37
N ILE A 122 46.39 -19.59 -17.14
CA ILE A 122 45.70 -18.48 -16.45
C ILE A 122 46.15 -17.15 -17.05
N VAL A 123 45.19 -16.31 -17.45
CA VAL A 123 45.43 -15.03 -18.15
C VAL A 123 45.20 -13.81 -17.26
N GLY A 124 44.33 -13.91 -16.25
CA GLY A 124 43.92 -12.77 -15.40
C GLY A 124 43.95 -13.06 -13.90
N ALA A 125 43.86 -12.00 -13.10
CA ALA A 125 43.72 -12.09 -11.65
C ALA A 125 42.36 -12.68 -11.24
N GLU A 126 42.33 -13.37 -10.11
CA GLU A 126 41.10 -13.92 -9.53
C GLU A 126 40.15 -12.78 -9.11
N ALA A 127 38.90 -12.85 -9.56
CA ALA A 127 37.85 -11.91 -9.19
C ALA A 127 36.59 -12.70 -8.80
N ASP A 128 36.06 -12.45 -7.61
CA ASP A 128 34.79 -13.01 -7.13
C ASP A 128 34.62 -14.54 -7.28
N ASN A 129 35.66 -15.32 -6.96
CA ASN A 129 35.71 -16.79 -7.13
C ASN A 129 35.72 -17.29 -8.59
N TRP A 130 36.17 -16.45 -9.53
CA TRP A 130 36.37 -16.79 -10.94
C TRP A 130 37.79 -16.54 -11.39
N ARG A 131 38.28 -17.39 -12.30
CA ARG A 131 39.57 -17.23 -12.97
C ARG A 131 39.39 -17.21 -14.48
N GLN A 132 40.09 -16.28 -15.12
CA GLN A 132 40.15 -16.20 -16.56
C GLN A 132 41.29 -17.07 -17.08
N VAL A 133 40.96 -17.98 -17.97
CA VAL A 133 41.88 -18.95 -18.57
C VAL A 133 41.80 -18.90 -20.09
N ARG A 134 42.88 -19.30 -20.73
CA ARG A 134 42.91 -19.54 -22.18
C ARG A 134 42.10 -20.79 -22.50
N VAL A 135 41.30 -20.74 -23.56
CA VAL A 135 40.53 -21.90 -24.01
C VAL A 135 41.50 -23.04 -24.38
N PRO A 136 41.34 -24.25 -23.82
CA PRO A 136 42.17 -25.40 -24.18
C PRO A 136 41.82 -25.92 -25.57
N GLU A 137 42.71 -26.73 -26.15
CA GLU A 137 42.52 -27.33 -27.48
C GLU A 137 41.20 -28.13 -27.57
N LYS A 138 40.59 -28.16 -28.76
CA LYS A 138 39.37 -28.95 -29.08
C LYS A 138 38.08 -28.53 -28.40
N VAL A 139 38.01 -27.32 -27.84
CA VAL A 139 36.76 -26.74 -27.36
C VAL A 139 36.03 -26.06 -28.52
N THR A 140 34.73 -26.32 -28.67
CA THR A 140 33.92 -25.77 -29.74
C THR A 140 32.99 -24.64 -29.26
N ALA A 141 32.61 -23.76 -30.19
CA ALA A 141 31.63 -22.70 -29.98
C ALA A 141 30.87 -22.40 -31.29
N TRP A 142 29.93 -21.46 -31.28
CA TRP A 142 28.98 -21.26 -32.38
C TRP A 142 29.18 -19.93 -33.11
N VAL A 143 29.23 -19.97 -34.43
CA VAL A 143 29.25 -18.80 -35.33
C VAL A 143 28.11 -18.88 -36.33
N SER A 144 27.62 -17.74 -36.83
CA SER A 144 26.54 -17.74 -37.83
C SER A 144 27.05 -18.32 -39.14
N ALA A 145 26.29 -19.24 -39.75
CA ALA A 145 26.69 -19.88 -41.00
C ALA A 145 26.79 -18.89 -42.17
N ASP A 146 26.00 -17.80 -42.13
CA ASP A 146 25.96 -16.78 -43.16
C ASP A 146 27.31 -16.05 -43.40
N TYR A 147 28.26 -16.16 -42.46
CA TYR A 147 29.52 -15.43 -42.48
C TYR A 147 30.76 -16.33 -42.60
N VAL A 148 30.58 -17.63 -42.86
CA VAL A 148 31.68 -18.58 -43.05
C VAL A 148 31.47 -19.34 -44.34
N ALA A 149 32.39 -19.18 -45.29
CA ALA A 149 32.39 -19.93 -46.53
C ALA A 149 33.20 -21.22 -46.33
N LEU A 150 32.53 -22.37 -46.44
CA LEU A 150 33.19 -23.69 -46.41
C LEU A 150 34.09 -23.85 -47.64
N GLN A 151 35.33 -24.28 -47.44
CA GLN A 151 36.31 -24.55 -48.50
C GLN A 151 36.55 -26.05 -48.64
N ASP A 152 36.71 -26.51 -49.88
CA ASP A 152 37.36 -27.80 -50.17
C ASP A 152 38.89 -27.61 -50.08
N PRO A 153 39.64 -28.57 -49.52
CA PRO A 153 41.04 -28.39 -49.18
C PRO A 153 41.92 -28.11 -50.42
N PRO A 154 42.66 -26.99 -50.48
CA PRO A 154 43.67 -26.78 -51.51
C PRO A 154 45.00 -27.47 -51.13
N ALA A 155 45.58 -28.21 -52.09
CA ALA A 155 46.90 -28.84 -51.97
C ALA A 155 48.05 -27.80 -51.97
N PRO A 156 49.18 -28.08 -51.31
CA PRO A 156 50.28 -27.12 -51.15
C PRO A 156 51.17 -27.07 -52.40
N VAL A 157 51.52 -25.86 -52.86
CA VAL A 157 52.42 -25.67 -54.01
C VAL A 157 53.81 -25.23 -53.53
N LYS A 158 54.82 -26.02 -53.92
CA LYS A 158 56.27 -25.79 -53.75
C LYS A 158 56.78 -24.82 -54.82
N THR A 159 57.64 -23.89 -54.42
CA THR A 159 58.40 -22.98 -55.31
C THR A 159 59.75 -23.60 -55.67
N GLU A 160 59.99 -23.86 -56.97
CA GLU A 160 61.31 -24.15 -57.54
C GLU A 160 61.97 -22.87 -58.06
N VAL A 161 63.26 -22.69 -57.74
CA VAL A 161 64.12 -21.60 -58.19
C VAL A 161 65.06 -22.13 -59.27
N VAL A 162 65.03 -21.54 -60.47
CA VAL A 162 65.99 -21.83 -61.55
C VAL A 162 67.04 -20.71 -61.61
N LYS A 163 68.30 -21.06 -61.42
CA LYS A 163 69.50 -20.24 -61.71
C LYS A 163 69.92 -20.49 -63.16
N SER A 164 70.13 -19.42 -63.92
CA SER A 164 70.79 -19.47 -65.24
C SER A 164 72.24 -19.02 -65.12
N ALA A 165 73.10 -19.68 -65.90
CA ALA A 165 74.56 -19.56 -65.94
C ALA A 165 75.01 -18.78 -67.19
N GLU A 166 76.14 -18.08 -67.06
CA GLU A 166 76.92 -17.48 -68.16
C GLU A 166 77.51 -18.54 -69.10
N PRO A 167 77.96 -18.15 -70.32
CA PRO A 167 79.40 -18.06 -70.53
C PRO A 167 79.91 -16.93 -71.47
N SER A 168 81.23 -16.78 -71.45
CA SER A 168 82.16 -15.80 -72.05
C SER A 168 82.86 -16.37 -73.32
N PRO A 169 83.95 -15.81 -73.91
CA PRO A 169 84.12 -14.57 -74.72
C PRO A 169 84.87 -14.78 -76.07
N ALA A 170 84.83 -13.80 -77.00
CA ALA A 170 85.94 -13.46 -77.92
C ALA A 170 85.62 -12.25 -78.83
N GLN A 171 86.36 -11.13 -78.68
CA GLN A 171 86.90 -10.25 -79.75
C GLN A 171 87.44 -8.92 -79.17
N VAL A 172 88.74 -8.90 -78.86
CA VAL A 172 89.46 -7.77 -78.24
C VAL A 172 90.04 -6.87 -79.34
N ALA A 173 89.29 -5.83 -79.74
CA ALA A 173 89.78 -4.57 -80.33
C ALA A 173 88.66 -3.54 -80.58
N PRO A 174 87.39 -3.93 -80.85
CA PRO A 174 86.21 -3.07 -80.65
C PRO A 174 85.68 -3.14 -79.20
N ALA A 175 86.02 -4.21 -78.48
CA ALA A 175 85.51 -4.51 -77.15
C ALA A 175 85.79 -3.44 -76.10
N LEU A 176 86.90 -2.69 -76.15
CA LEU A 176 87.17 -1.70 -75.09
C LEU A 176 86.18 -0.51 -75.15
N ASN A 177 85.78 -0.09 -76.35
CA ASN A 177 84.77 0.98 -76.52
C ASN A 177 83.35 0.45 -76.33
N GLU A 178 83.09 -0.80 -76.73
CA GLU A 178 81.79 -1.44 -76.54
C GLU A 178 81.56 -1.84 -75.07
N GLU A 179 82.62 -2.22 -74.35
CA GLU A 179 82.60 -2.52 -72.91
C GLU A 179 82.51 -1.26 -72.07
N LEU A 180 83.18 -0.16 -72.47
CA LEU A 180 82.97 1.16 -71.86
C LEU A 180 81.53 1.66 -72.09
N ALA A 181 80.96 1.48 -73.29
CA ALA A 181 79.58 1.82 -73.58
C ALA A 181 78.58 0.93 -72.82
N ARG A 182 78.86 -0.37 -72.67
CA ARG A 182 78.07 -1.28 -71.83
C ARG A 182 78.16 -0.94 -70.35
N GLN A 183 79.34 -0.54 -69.84
CA GLN A 183 79.52 -0.06 -68.47
C GLN A 183 78.79 1.26 -68.23
N GLN A 184 78.82 2.18 -69.19
CA GLN A 184 78.06 3.43 -69.13
C GLN A 184 76.55 3.16 -69.18
N ALA A 185 76.09 2.23 -70.01
CA ALA A 185 74.68 1.83 -70.07
C ALA A 185 74.24 1.09 -68.79
N SER A 186 75.06 0.23 -68.20
CA SER A 186 74.74 -0.43 -66.92
C SER A 186 74.72 0.56 -65.76
N LEU A 187 75.63 1.55 -65.75
CA LEU A 187 75.60 2.65 -64.78
C LEU A 187 74.35 3.53 -64.94
N GLN A 188 73.88 3.77 -66.17
CA GLN A 188 72.63 4.48 -66.42
C GLN A 188 71.42 3.68 -65.92
N VAL A 189 71.35 2.38 -66.21
CA VAL A 189 70.27 1.50 -65.72
C VAL A 189 70.28 1.40 -64.19
N GLU A 190 71.46 1.34 -63.56
CA GLU A 190 71.56 1.37 -62.10
C GLU A 190 71.22 2.74 -61.50
N ALA A 191 71.56 3.84 -62.17
CA ALA A 191 71.17 5.19 -61.77
C ALA A 191 69.65 5.40 -61.85
N GLU A 192 69.01 4.98 -62.95
CA GLU A 192 67.54 5.00 -63.09
C GLU A 192 66.86 4.10 -62.05
N ARG A 193 67.46 2.94 -61.74
CA ARG A 193 66.97 2.06 -60.67
C ARG A 193 67.10 2.69 -59.29
N LEU A 194 68.17 3.44 -59.04
CA LEU A 194 68.37 4.20 -57.79
C LEU A 194 67.35 5.33 -57.66
N GLU A 195 67.09 6.07 -58.74
CA GLU A 195 66.04 7.10 -58.76
C GLU A 195 64.64 6.51 -58.58
N ALA A 196 64.34 5.37 -59.23
CA ALA A 196 63.09 4.65 -59.04
C ALA A 196 62.91 4.15 -57.59
N LEU A 197 63.96 3.61 -56.97
CA LEU A 197 63.93 3.21 -55.57
C LEU A 197 63.82 4.40 -54.61
N GLN A 198 64.42 5.55 -54.93
CA GLN A 198 64.29 6.78 -54.15
C GLN A 198 62.86 7.33 -54.20
N THR A 199 62.26 7.38 -55.39
CA THR A 199 60.86 7.81 -55.55
C THR A 199 59.87 6.87 -54.87
N GLU A 200 60.09 5.55 -54.94
CA GLU A 200 59.28 4.58 -54.21
C GLU A 200 59.45 4.72 -52.68
N ALA A 201 60.66 4.97 -52.20
CA ALA A 201 60.93 5.24 -50.79
C ALA A 201 60.27 6.55 -50.31
N GLU A 202 60.26 7.60 -51.12
CA GLU A 202 59.54 8.85 -50.81
C GLU A 202 58.02 8.66 -50.79
N LEU A 203 57.46 7.88 -51.73
CA LEU A 203 56.04 7.55 -51.75
C LEU A 203 55.63 6.76 -50.50
N ILE A 204 56.42 5.75 -50.11
CA ILE A 204 56.20 5.00 -48.87
C ILE A 204 56.26 5.94 -47.67
N LYS A 205 57.23 6.87 -47.63
CA LYS A 205 57.34 7.86 -46.54
C LYS A 205 56.12 8.76 -46.44
N GLN A 206 55.58 9.22 -47.57
CA GLN A 206 54.35 10.03 -47.62
C GLN A 206 53.14 9.21 -47.13
N GLN A 207 53.00 7.97 -47.61
CA GLN A 207 51.92 7.08 -47.18
C GLN A 207 52.01 6.72 -45.69
N THR A 208 53.22 6.55 -45.14
CA THR A 208 53.38 6.34 -43.69
C THR A 208 53.00 7.58 -42.88
N ALA A 209 53.34 8.78 -43.37
CA ALA A 209 52.97 10.04 -42.69
C ALA A 209 51.45 10.30 -42.75
N GLU A 210 50.77 9.90 -43.83
CA GLU A 210 49.30 9.96 -43.93
C GLU A 210 48.63 8.95 -43.00
N ARG A 211 49.11 7.70 -42.98
CA ARG A 211 48.60 6.68 -42.05
C ARG A 211 48.82 7.06 -40.59
N GLU A 212 49.93 7.70 -40.25
CA GLU A 212 50.16 8.24 -38.91
C GLU A 212 49.14 9.31 -38.53
N LYS A 213 48.77 10.21 -39.47
CA LYS A 213 47.69 11.18 -39.24
C LYS A 213 46.34 10.49 -39.04
N GLU A 214 46.00 9.50 -39.85
CA GLU A 214 44.76 8.72 -39.67
C GLU A 214 44.73 8.02 -38.30
N ILE A 215 45.84 7.40 -37.89
CA ILE A 215 45.95 6.76 -36.57
C ILE A 215 45.74 7.79 -35.44
N THR A 216 46.26 9.02 -35.57
CA THR A 216 46.03 10.05 -34.54
C THR A 216 44.56 10.48 -34.46
N VAL A 217 43.86 10.58 -35.59
CA VAL A 217 42.42 10.90 -35.62
C VAL A 217 41.61 9.77 -34.99
N LEU A 218 41.90 8.52 -35.34
CA LEU A 218 41.23 7.35 -34.76
C LEU A 218 41.47 7.22 -33.26
N ARG A 219 42.69 7.50 -32.78
CA ARG A 219 42.99 7.55 -31.33
C ARG A 219 42.19 8.65 -30.62
N ALA A 220 42.09 9.84 -31.22
CA ALA A 220 41.30 10.92 -30.65
C ALA A 220 39.79 10.61 -30.64
N GLU A 221 39.30 9.88 -31.64
CA GLU A 221 37.91 9.40 -31.69
C GLU A 221 37.66 8.29 -30.66
N GLU A 222 38.61 7.38 -30.47
CA GLU A 222 38.56 6.37 -29.41
C GLU A 222 38.52 7.01 -28.02
N GLU A 223 39.37 8.01 -27.76
CA GLU A 223 39.35 8.78 -26.51
C GLU A 223 38.02 9.49 -26.28
N ARG A 224 37.43 10.09 -27.31
CA ARG A 224 36.09 10.71 -27.23
C ARG A 224 35.01 9.68 -26.89
N MET A 225 35.06 8.51 -27.52
CA MET A 225 34.11 7.43 -27.25
C MET A 225 34.29 6.85 -25.85
N GLN A 226 35.53 6.75 -25.35
CA GLN A 226 35.81 6.35 -23.97
C GLN A 226 35.32 7.40 -22.96
N ALA A 227 35.52 8.69 -23.24
CA ALA A 227 34.99 9.77 -22.41
C ALA A 227 33.45 9.75 -22.37
N MET A 228 32.79 9.54 -23.51
CA MET A 228 31.33 9.43 -23.58
C MET A 228 30.82 8.20 -22.82
N LYS A 229 31.49 7.05 -22.93
CA LYS A 229 31.16 5.85 -22.14
C LYS A 229 31.34 6.08 -20.65
N ALA A 230 32.41 6.75 -20.24
CA ALA A 230 32.67 7.08 -18.84
C ALA A 230 31.62 8.04 -18.29
N GLU A 231 31.19 9.04 -19.06
CA GLU A 231 30.10 9.95 -18.68
C GLU A 231 28.76 9.23 -18.59
N ALA A 232 28.45 8.34 -19.55
CA ALA A 232 27.25 7.52 -19.51
C ALA A 232 27.24 6.57 -18.30
N ALA A 233 28.37 5.98 -17.94
CA ALA A 233 28.53 5.14 -16.75
C ALA A 233 28.27 5.95 -15.47
N LYS A 234 28.84 7.17 -15.36
CA LYS A 234 28.57 8.07 -14.22
C LYS A 234 27.10 8.46 -14.11
N LYS A 235 26.44 8.72 -15.25
CA LYS A 235 25.00 9.03 -15.28
C LYS A 235 24.16 7.83 -14.86
N LEU A 236 24.54 6.62 -15.27
CA LEU A 236 23.88 5.38 -14.87
C LEU A 236 24.03 5.14 -13.36
N GLU A 237 25.23 5.28 -12.82
CA GLU A 237 25.49 5.14 -11.38
C GLU A 237 24.71 6.19 -10.57
N ALA A 238 24.69 7.44 -11.01
CA ALA A 238 23.87 8.48 -10.39
C ALA A 238 22.36 8.17 -10.43
N ALA A 239 21.88 7.60 -11.54
CA ALA A 239 20.48 7.18 -11.67
C ALA A 239 20.14 5.99 -10.76
N LEU A 240 21.06 5.02 -10.61
CA LEU A 240 20.90 3.90 -9.67
C LEU A 240 20.87 4.39 -8.22
N MET A 241 21.79 5.28 -7.84
CA MET A 241 21.80 5.90 -6.50
C MET A 241 20.54 6.72 -6.23
N ALA A 242 20.02 7.44 -7.24
CA ALA A 242 18.75 8.17 -7.12
C ALA A 242 17.56 7.22 -6.94
N ARG A 243 17.55 6.10 -7.66
CA ARG A 243 16.54 5.05 -7.51
C ARG A 243 16.59 4.40 -6.13
N GLU A 244 17.77 4.03 -5.64
CA GLU A 244 17.93 3.44 -4.31
C GLU A 244 17.49 4.42 -3.20
N LYS A 245 17.80 5.71 -3.35
CA LYS A 245 17.29 6.77 -2.45
C LYS A 245 15.76 6.91 -2.51
N ALA A 246 15.16 6.76 -3.69
CA ALA A 246 13.71 6.77 -3.84
C ALA A 246 13.05 5.52 -3.24
N ASP A 247 13.65 4.34 -3.40
CA ASP A 247 13.15 3.09 -2.84
C ASP A 247 13.25 3.09 -1.31
N THR A 248 14.35 3.61 -0.76
CA THR A 248 14.52 3.76 0.70
C THR A 248 13.55 4.78 1.29
N SER A 249 13.32 5.93 0.62
CA SER A 249 12.34 6.91 1.09
C SER A 249 10.90 6.38 1.00
N ALA A 250 10.55 5.66 -0.07
CA ALA A 250 9.27 4.99 -0.19
C ALA A 250 9.06 3.92 0.89
N ARG A 251 10.10 3.15 1.23
CA ARG A 251 10.04 2.16 2.31
C ARG A 251 9.86 2.81 3.68
N LEU A 252 10.53 3.93 3.95
CA LEU A 252 10.34 4.70 5.18
C LEU A 252 8.92 5.27 5.28
N GLU A 253 8.38 5.79 4.18
CA GLU A 253 7.00 6.30 4.16
C GLU A 253 5.98 5.18 4.36
N GLN A 254 6.21 3.99 3.79
CA GLN A 254 5.36 2.82 4.06
C GLN A 254 5.37 2.43 5.54
N VAL A 255 6.55 2.39 6.17
CA VAL A 255 6.65 2.11 7.62
C VAL A 255 5.89 3.15 8.44
N ARG A 256 6.06 4.44 8.11
CA ARG A 256 5.32 5.53 8.75
C ARG A 256 3.80 5.38 8.60
N LEU A 257 3.34 5.01 7.41
CA LEU A 257 1.91 4.78 7.15
C LEU A 257 1.38 3.57 7.93
N GLU A 258 2.16 2.50 8.09
CA GLU A 258 1.76 1.37 8.93
C GLU A 258 1.68 1.73 10.42
N GLU A 259 2.62 2.54 10.93
CA GLU A 259 2.55 3.04 12.30
C GLU A 259 1.32 3.92 12.52
N LEU A 260 1.04 4.84 11.59
CA LEU A 260 -0.17 5.67 11.64
C LEU A 260 -1.46 4.83 11.58
N LYS A 261 -1.49 3.76 10.78
CA LYS A 261 -2.61 2.81 10.75
C LYS A 261 -2.79 2.11 12.09
N LYS A 262 -1.71 1.58 12.69
CA LYS A 262 -1.76 0.93 14.01
C LYS A 262 -2.24 1.89 15.10
N ASP A 263 -1.81 3.15 15.06
CA ASP A 263 -2.24 4.16 16.01
C ASP A 263 -3.71 4.56 15.80
N ALA A 264 -4.17 4.66 14.55
CA ALA A 264 -5.57 4.87 14.22
C ALA A 264 -6.46 3.69 14.70
N GLU A 265 -6.02 2.45 14.51
CA GLU A 265 -6.70 1.25 15.00
C GLU A 265 -6.80 1.23 16.53
N LYS A 266 -5.71 1.57 17.24
CA LYS A 266 -5.73 1.70 18.71
C LYS A 266 -6.73 2.77 19.15
N ARG A 267 -6.74 3.94 18.50
CA ARG A 267 -7.70 5.01 18.80
C ARG A 267 -9.15 4.60 18.50
N ALA A 268 -9.37 3.85 17.42
CA ALA A 268 -10.70 3.33 17.10
C ALA A 268 -11.17 2.32 18.17
N LEU A 269 -10.27 1.47 18.67
CA LEU A 269 -10.56 0.55 19.78
C LEU A 269 -10.85 1.29 21.09
N THR A 270 -10.14 2.38 21.41
CA THR A 270 -10.45 3.17 22.61
C THR A 270 -11.81 3.86 22.49
N VAL A 271 -12.12 4.46 21.34
CA VAL A 271 -13.41 5.10 21.10
C VAL A 271 -14.55 4.07 21.13
N SER A 272 -14.36 2.88 20.59
CA SER A 272 -15.39 1.83 20.64
C SER A 272 -15.60 1.31 22.06
N ALA A 273 -14.55 1.18 22.86
CA ALA A 273 -14.63 0.82 24.28
C ALA A 273 -15.34 1.91 25.11
N GLU A 274 -15.01 3.17 24.88
CA GLU A 274 -15.71 4.31 25.52
C GLU A 274 -17.19 4.33 25.13
N ARG A 275 -17.51 4.12 23.86
CA ARG A 275 -18.90 4.01 23.40
C ARG A 275 -19.66 2.89 24.11
N ALA A 276 -19.05 1.71 24.26
CA ALA A 276 -19.66 0.59 24.97
C ALA A 276 -19.90 0.92 26.46
N ASN A 277 -18.97 1.64 27.10
CA ASN A 277 -19.15 2.13 28.47
C ASN A 277 -20.32 3.12 28.57
N TRP A 278 -20.40 4.10 27.67
CA TRP A 278 -21.52 5.05 27.62
C TRP A 278 -22.86 4.37 27.36
N GLU A 279 -22.92 3.37 26.47
CA GLU A 279 -24.13 2.58 26.23
C GLU A 279 -24.54 1.78 27.47
N ALA A 280 -23.57 1.20 28.20
CA ALA A 280 -23.82 0.49 29.44
C ALA A 280 -24.31 1.41 30.56
N GLU A 281 -23.73 2.61 30.71
CA GLU A 281 -24.18 3.62 31.66
C GLU A 281 -25.58 4.15 31.32
N ALA A 282 -25.85 4.43 30.04
CA ALA A 282 -27.17 4.83 29.58
C ALA A 282 -28.23 3.76 29.91
N LYS A 283 -27.90 2.48 29.73
CA LYS A 283 -28.77 1.37 30.12
C LYS A 283 -29.01 1.32 31.64
N ARG A 284 -27.96 1.50 32.45
CA ARG A 284 -28.10 1.57 33.92
C ARG A 284 -29.00 2.73 34.35
N HIS A 285 -28.86 3.89 33.73
CA HIS A 285 -29.73 5.04 34.00
C HIS A 285 -31.18 4.77 33.57
N ALA A 286 -31.40 4.13 32.43
CA ALA A 286 -32.74 3.75 31.97
C ALA A 286 -33.40 2.74 32.92
N GLU A 287 -32.67 1.73 33.40
CA GLU A 287 -33.16 0.77 34.38
C GLU A 287 -33.45 1.43 35.73
N ALA A 288 -32.59 2.35 36.18
CA ALA A 288 -32.81 3.12 37.41
C ALA A 288 -34.06 4.01 37.32
N LEU A 289 -34.28 4.69 36.18
CA LEU A 289 -35.48 5.48 35.92
C LEU A 289 -36.74 4.62 35.87
N ALA A 290 -36.68 3.45 35.23
CA ALA A 290 -37.80 2.51 35.19
C ALA A 290 -38.17 2.02 36.60
N LYS A 291 -37.16 1.72 37.44
CA LYS A 291 -37.37 1.32 38.83
C LYS A 291 -37.97 2.46 39.66
N ALA A 292 -37.43 3.67 39.55
CA ALA A 292 -37.95 4.85 40.25
C ALA A 292 -39.40 5.16 39.85
N LYS A 293 -39.74 5.03 38.57
CA LYS A 293 -41.12 5.20 38.09
C LYS A 293 -42.05 4.13 38.67
N ALA A 294 -41.63 2.87 38.68
CA ALA A 294 -42.42 1.79 39.27
C ALA A 294 -42.64 1.97 40.79
N GLU A 295 -41.66 2.51 41.51
CA GLU A 295 -41.80 2.86 42.93
C GLU A 295 -42.76 4.05 43.12
N ALA A 296 -42.67 5.09 42.27
CA ALA A 296 -43.61 6.20 42.29
C ALA A 296 -45.05 5.75 42.00
N ASP A 297 -45.26 4.87 41.02
CA ASP A 297 -46.59 4.32 40.70
C ASP A 297 -47.17 3.51 41.87
N LYS A 298 -46.33 2.74 42.58
CA LYS A 298 -46.75 2.03 43.81
C LYS A 298 -47.17 3.00 44.91
N LEU A 299 -46.38 4.05 45.16
CA LEU A 299 -46.71 5.06 46.17
C LEU A 299 -48.01 5.80 45.81
N ALA A 300 -48.21 6.14 44.52
CA ALA A 300 -49.44 6.74 44.04
C ALA A 300 -50.66 5.82 44.23
N ALA A 301 -50.51 4.51 44.00
CA ALA A 301 -51.56 3.54 44.26
C ALA A 301 -51.91 3.42 45.75
N VAL A 302 -50.91 3.43 46.63
CA VAL A 302 -51.12 3.43 48.10
C VAL A 302 -51.84 4.70 48.54
N ALA A 303 -51.40 5.87 48.08
CA ALA A 303 -52.04 7.15 48.42
C ALA A 303 -53.51 7.20 47.94
N LYS A 304 -53.79 6.67 46.74
CA LYS A 304 -55.16 6.56 46.23
C LYS A 304 -56.04 5.65 47.10
N ALA A 305 -55.52 4.48 47.48
CA ALA A 305 -56.26 3.55 48.35
C ALA A 305 -56.54 4.14 49.73
N GLU A 306 -55.60 4.90 50.30
CA GLU A 306 -55.78 5.58 51.57
C GLU A 306 -56.82 6.72 51.47
N ALA A 307 -56.81 7.49 50.38
CA ALA A 307 -57.82 8.52 50.12
C ALA A 307 -59.23 7.93 50.00
N GLU A 308 -59.38 6.78 49.31
CA GLU A 308 -60.66 6.07 49.21
C GLU A 308 -61.14 5.53 50.58
N ARG A 309 -60.22 5.05 51.42
CA ARG A 309 -60.54 4.62 52.80
C ARG A 309 -61.04 5.78 53.64
N LEU A 310 -60.31 6.91 53.64
CA LEU A 310 -60.69 8.11 54.38
C LEU A 310 -62.05 8.67 53.92
N ALA A 311 -62.33 8.65 52.62
CA ALA A 311 -63.63 9.08 52.09
C ALA A 311 -64.78 8.19 52.59
N LYS A 312 -64.56 6.88 52.69
CA LYS A 312 -65.54 5.94 53.24
C LYS A 312 -65.79 6.16 54.74
N GLU A 313 -64.72 6.33 55.52
CA GLU A 313 -64.82 6.65 56.96
C GLU A 313 -65.58 7.96 57.21
N GLN A 314 -65.35 8.99 56.38
CA GLN A 314 -66.09 10.25 56.46
C GLN A 314 -67.58 10.08 56.11
N ALA A 315 -67.92 9.26 55.12
CA ALA A 315 -69.31 8.97 54.76
C ALA A 315 -70.03 8.19 55.87
N ASP A 316 -69.36 7.20 56.48
CA ASP A 316 -69.90 6.42 57.60
C ASP A 316 -70.13 7.31 58.84
N ALA A 317 -69.21 8.22 59.14
CA ALA A 317 -69.34 9.19 60.22
C ALA A 317 -70.51 10.17 59.98
N ALA A 318 -70.71 10.64 58.74
CA ALA A 318 -71.84 11.49 58.38
C ALA A 318 -73.18 10.77 58.58
N ALA A 319 -73.30 9.50 58.15
CA ALA A 319 -74.50 8.70 58.35
C ALA A 319 -74.83 8.47 59.83
N GLN A 320 -73.81 8.27 60.68
CA GLN A 320 -73.99 8.16 62.13
C GLN A 320 -74.48 9.47 62.75
N ALA A 321 -73.96 10.62 62.29
CA ALA A 321 -74.40 11.93 62.75
C ALA A 321 -75.87 12.19 62.40
N ASP A 322 -76.32 11.82 61.18
CA ASP A 322 -77.71 11.97 60.76
C ASP A 322 -78.66 11.05 61.54
N ALA A 323 -78.23 9.82 61.85
CA ALA A 323 -78.99 8.89 62.69
C ALA A 323 -79.15 9.42 64.13
N LEU A 324 -78.12 10.06 64.69
CA LEU A 324 -78.20 10.72 65.99
C LEU A 324 -79.13 11.93 65.95
N ARG A 325 -79.06 12.76 64.90
CA ARG A 325 -79.99 13.89 64.71
C ARG A 325 -81.44 13.42 64.62
N ALA A 326 -81.72 12.32 63.92
CA ALA A 326 -83.05 11.73 63.85
C ALA A 326 -83.57 11.24 65.22
N LYS A 327 -82.70 10.68 66.06
CA LYS A 327 -83.03 10.28 67.43
C LYS A 327 -83.32 11.48 68.34
N VAL A 328 -82.57 12.58 68.18
CA VAL A 328 -82.81 13.83 68.91
C VAL A 328 -84.16 14.43 68.52
N VAL A 329 -84.49 14.49 67.22
CA VAL A 329 -85.80 14.96 66.75
C VAL A 329 -86.95 14.07 67.28
N ALA A 330 -86.76 12.74 67.30
CA ALA A 330 -87.74 11.82 67.88
C ALA A 330 -87.93 12.05 69.41
N ALA A 331 -86.85 12.32 70.13
CA ALA A 331 -86.89 12.69 71.54
C ALA A 331 -87.58 14.05 71.76
N GLU A 332 -87.32 15.05 70.92
CA GLU A 332 -87.98 16.36 70.96
C GLU A 332 -89.49 16.28 70.68
N THR A 333 -89.93 15.37 69.80
CA THR A 333 -91.37 15.12 69.57
C THR A 333 -92.05 14.42 70.76
N ALA A 334 -91.32 13.65 71.55
CA ALA A 334 -91.81 13.03 72.78
C ALA A 334 -91.84 13.98 73.99
N ILE A 335 -91.04 15.05 73.97
CA ILE A 335 -90.95 16.08 75.02
C ILE A 335 -92.11 17.11 74.96
N LYS A 336 -92.95 17.06 73.91
CA LYS A 336 -94.10 17.98 73.77
C LYS A 336 -95.32 17.60 74.64
N ASP A 337 -95.29 16.45 75.31
CA ASP A 337 -96.30 16.01 76.30
C ASP A 337 -95.64 15.77 77.67
N GLY A 338 -96.06 16.52 78.71
CA GLY A 338 -95.87 16.11 80.10
C GLY A 338 -95.04 17.03 81.00
N SER A 339 -95.62 18.18 81.33
CA SER A 339 -95.19 19.19 82.30
C SER A 339 -95.08 18.70 83.77
N THR A 340 -94.40 17.59 84.05
CA THR A 340 -94.07 17.16 85.44
C THR A 340 -92.76 16.36 85.51
N ARG A 341 -91.60 17.03 85.50
CA ARG A 341 -90.30 16.43 85.93
C ARG A 341 -89.22 17.48 86.23
N HIS A 342 -89.64 18.60 86.83
CA HIS A 342 -88.71 19.59 87.40
C HIS A 342 -87.85 19.03 88.56
N ALA A 343 -88.09 17.78 88.99
CA ALA A 343 -87.26 17.03 89.93
C ALA A 343 -86.07 16.28 89.26
N GLU A 344 -86.05 16.08 87.93
CA GLU A 344 -84.91 15.49 87.20
C GLU A 344 -83.78 16.51 86.93
N LEU A 345 -84.09 17.81 87.02
CA LEU A 345 -83.12 18.91 86.81
C LEU A 345 -82.04 19.02 87.90
N GLN A 346 -82.23 18.38 89.05
CA GLN A 346 -81.20 18.34 90.12
C GLN A 346 -80.17 17.21 89.93
N LEU A 347 -80.50 16.15 89.18
CA LEU A 347 -79.55 15.11 88.75
C LEU A 347 -78.78 15.51 87.49
N ALA A 348 -79.41 16.27 86.59
CA ALA A 348 -78.77 16.80 85.38
C ALA A 348 -77.63 17.82 85.67
N ILE A 349 -77.67 18.55 86.81
CA ILE A 349 -76.59 19.46 87.20
C ILE A 349 -75.30 18.70 87.55
N ALA A 350 -75.41 17.51 88.15
CA ALA A 350 -74.26 16.66 88.48
C ALA A 350 -73.65 15.96 87.24
N ASP A 351 -74.47 15.57 86.26
CA ASP A 351 -73.99 15.01 84.99
C ASP A 351 -73.33 16.09 84.10
N VAL A 352 -73.83 17.33 84.12
CA VAL A 352 -73.19 18.47 83.44
C VAL A 352 -71.83 18.83 84.05
N GLU A 353 -71.65 18.69 85.37
CA GLU A 353 -70.34 18.89 86.03
C GLU A 353 -69.33 17.78 85.68
N LYS A 354 -69.80 16.54 85.48
CA LYS A 354 -68.97 15.43 84.99
C LYS A 354 -68.58 15.61 83.52
N GLU A 355 -69.54 15.96 82.65
CA GLU A 355 -69.26 16.24 81.23
C GLU A 355 -68.36 17.47 81.04
N LYS A 356 -68.46 18.48 81.91
CA LYS A 356 -67.55 19.64 81.93
C LYS A 356 -66.11 19.21 82.24
N ASN A 357 -65.89 18.35 83.22
CA ASN A 357 -64.55 17.87 83.57
C ASN A 357 -63.96 16.95 82.50
N GLU A 358 -64.76 16.07 81.90
CA GLU A 358 -64.35 15.23 80.77
C GLU A 358 -64.09 16.05 79.49
N ALA A 359 -64.85 17.12 79.25
CA ALA A 359 -64.60 18.07 78.17
C ALA A 359 -63.33 18.90 78.41
N GLN A 360 -63.05 19.27 79.67
CA GLN A 360 -61.81 19.96 80.05
C GLN A 360 -60.58 19.07 79.80
N GLU A 361 -60.68 17.77 80.09
CA GLU A 361 -59.62 16.78 79.88
C GLU A 361 -59.41 16.46 78.38
N ARG A 362 -60.49 16.43 77.59
CA ARG A 362 -60.45 16.36 76.12
C ARG A 362 -59.85 17.62 75.51
N LEU A 363 -60.12 18.79 76.06
CA LEU A 363 -59.53 20.05 75.62
C LEU A 363 -58.02 20.07 75.89
N THR A 364 -57.55 19.56 77.04
CA THR A 364 -56.11 19.43 77.32
C THR A 364 -55.42 18.43 76.41
N LYS A 365 -56.05 17.27 76.13
CA LYS A 365 -55.52 16.30 75.15
C LYS A 365 -55.46 16.86 73.73
N LEU A 366 -56.52 17.51 73.26
CA LEU A 366 -56.53 18.15 71.95
C LEU A 366 -55.54 19.32 71.86
N GLN A 367 -55.29 20.03 72.97
CA GLN A 367 -54.24 21.07 73.04
C GLN A 367 -52.82 20.48 73.02
N GLU A 368 -52.60 19.31 73.61
CA GLU A 368 -51.33 18.58 73.55
C GLU A 368 -51.10 17.95 72.16
N GLU A 369 -52.12 17.35 71.56
CA GLU A 369 -52.10 16.83 70.19
C GLU A 369 -51.88 17.96 69.19
N LYS A 370 -52.53 19.12 69.37
CA LYS A 370 -52.28 20.31 68.54
C LYS A 370 -50.83 20.80 68.70
N LYS A 371 -50.28 20.82 69.92
CA LYS A 371 -48.85 21.17 70.14
C LYS A 371 -47.92 20.15 69.49
N ALA A 372 -48.27 18.86 69.49
CA ALA A 372 -47.49 17.82 68.83
C ALA A 372 -47.53 17.95 67.30
N VAL A 373 -48.70 18.24 66.73
CA VAL A 373 -48.86 18.53 65.29
C VAL A 373 -48.14 19.83 64.91
N ASP A 374 -48.25 20.89 65.71
CA ASP A 374 -47.53 22.15 65.48
C ASP A 374 -46.01 21.95 65.57
N LEU A 375 -45.52 21.07 66.46
CA LEU A 375 -44.11 20.70 66.54
C LEU A 375 -43.65 19.86 65.34
N GLN A 376 -44.53 18.99 64.83
CA GLN A 376 -44.25 18.17 63.65
C GLN A 376 -44.24 19.01 62.38
N VAL A 377 -45.18 19.94 62.22
CA VAL A 377 -45.20 20.93 61.13
C VAL A 377 -43.98 21.85 61.21
N ARG A 378 -43.54 22.26 62.41
CA ARG A 378 -42.28 23.01 62.57
C ARG A 378 -41.06 22.20 62.15
N ARG A 379 -40.95 20.93 62.56
CA ARG A 379 -39.84 20.06 62.14
C ARG A 379 -39.83 19.79 60.64
N GLU A 380 -41.00 19.59 60.02
CA GLU A 380 -41.11 19.40 58.57
C GLU A 380 -40.78 20.68 57.81
N ASN A 381 -41.18 21.85 58.31
CA ASN A 381 -40.78 23.13 57.72
C ASN A 381 -39.27 23.43 57.92
N GLU A 382 -38.68 23.08 59.06
CA GLU A 382 -37.23 23.17 59.30
C GLU A 382 -36.45 22.22 58.37
N LEU A 383 -36.95 21.01 58.13
CA LEU A 383 -36.40 20.08 57.14
C LEU A 383 -36.54 20.62 55.71
N LEU A 384 -37.67 21.23 55.38
CA LEU A 384 -37.91 21.85 54.07
C LEU A 384 -36.97 23.03 53.84
N ASP A 385 -36.72 23.85 54.86
CA ASP A 385 -35.80 24.98 54.78
C ASP A 385 -34.33 24.52 54.76
N ALA A 386 -33.98 23.44 55.47
CA ALA A 386 -32.66 22.79 55.34
C ALA A 386 -32.43 22.22 53.93
N LEU A 387 -33.45 21.60 53.32
CA LEU A 387 -33.41 21.11 51.93
C LEU A 387 -33.29 22.26 50.92
N LYS A 388 -33.98 23.39 51.15
CA LYS A 388 -33.84 24.60 50.32
C LYS A 388 -32.44 25.21 50.45
N GLN A 389 -31.86 25.23 51.65
CA GLN A 389 -30.49 25.69 51.87
C GLN A 389 -29.47 24.78 51.17
N GLN A 390 -29.68 23.46 51.18
CA GLN A 390 -28.85 22.52 50.42
C GLN A 390 -29.01 22.69 48.90
N ALA A 391 -30.23 22.91 48.40
CA ALA A 391 -30.45 23.22 46.98
C ALA A 391 -29.82 24.55 46.55
N ALA A 392 -29.84 25.57 47.43
CA ALA A 392 -29.15 26.84 47.21
C ALA A 392 -27.62 26.68 47.23
N ALA A 393 -27.07 25.87 48.13
CA ALA A 393 -25.64 25.54 48.18
C ALA A 393 -25.17 24.81 46.91
N ILE A 394 -25.92 23.81 46.43
CA ILE A 394 -25.62 23.10 45.18
C ILE A 394 -25.69 24.06 43.98
N THR A 395 -26.62 25.02 44.00
CA THR A 395 -26.73 26.05 42.95
C THR A 395 -25.54 27.01 42.97
N GLN A 396 -25.06 27.41 44.16
CA GLN A 396 -23.86 28.23 44.30
C GLN A 396 -22.58 27.48 43.93
N GLU A 397 -22.46 26.20 44.28
CA GLU A 397 -21.35 25.35 43.83
C GLU A 397 -21.35 25.18 42.30
N LYS A 398 -22.52 25.01 41.68
CA LYS A 398 -22.65 24.96 40.22
C LYS A 398 -22.26 26.28 39.55
N GLN A 399 -22.59 27.42 40.18
CA GLN A 399 -22.16 28.75 39.71
C GLN A 399 -20.65 28.94 39.87
N ALA A 400 -20.07 28.48 40.98
CA ALA A 400 -18.62 28.51 41.21
C ALA A 400 -17.85 27.63 40.20
N VAL A 401 -18.38 26.45 39.89
CA VAL A 401 -17.81 25.55 38.87
C VAL A 401 -17.92 26.16 37.46
N MET A 402 -19.01 26.86 37.13
CA MET A 402 -19.11 27.59 35.85
C MET A 402 -18.06 28.69 35.74
N VAL A 403 -17.83 29.47 36.81
CA VAL A 403 -16.79 30.51 36.84
C VAL A 403 -15.39 29.90 36.69
N GLN A 404 -15.13 28.76 37.34
CA GLN A 404 -13.86 28.03 37.18
C GLN A 404 -13.67 27.49 35.76
N ILE A 405 -14.73 26.99 35.11
CA ILE A 405 -14.69 26.56 33.71
C ILE A 405 -14.41 27.75 32.78
N GLU A 406 -14.96 28.91 33.07
CA GLU A 406 -14.78 30.12 32.26
C GLU A 406 -13.38 30.75 32.45
N GLN A 407 -12.83 30.68 33.67
CA GLN A 407 -11.43 31.02 33.97
C GLN A 407 -10.46 30.05 33.27
N ALA A 408 -10.70 28.74 33.36
CA ALA A 408 -9.89 27.73 32.67
C ALA A 408 -9.97 27.85 31.13
N LYS A 409 -11.09 28.33 30.58
CA LYS A 409 -11.21 28.65 29.15
C LYS A 409 -10.37 29.87 28.77
N LYS A 410 -10.40 30.95 29.57
CA LYS A 410 -9.57 32.15 29.32
C LYS A 410 -8.09 31.85 29.45
N GLU A 411 -7.67 31.07 30.45
CA GLU A 411 -6.27 30.66 30.60
C GLU A 411 -5.81 29.76 29.44
N ARG A 412 -6.70 28.88 28.95
CA ARG A 412 -6.40 28.05 27.77
C ARG A 412 -6.31 28.89 26.49
N GLU A 413 -7.16 29.90 26.33
CA GLU A 413 -7.15 30.82 25.20
C GLU A 413 -5.93 31.77 25.25
N GLU A 414 -5.50 32.22 26.43
CA GLU A 414 -4.26 32.98 26.61
C GLU A 414 -3.01 32.11 26.34
N LEU A 415 -3.03 30.84 26.76
CA LEU A 415 -1.95 29.90 26.47
C LEU A 415 -1.90 29.56 24.97
N GLU A 416 -3.05 29.46 24.31
CA GLU A 416 -3.16 29.21 22.87
C GLU A 416 -2.73 30.42 22.05
N ASN A 417 -3.12 31.64 22.46
CA ASN A 417 -2.62 32.89 21.86
C ASN A 417 -1.11 33.07 22.06
N LYS A 418 -0.57 32.68 23.22
CA LYS A 418 0.88 32.70 23.48
C LYS A 418 1.63 31.69 22.62
N ARG A 419 1.08 30.48 22.42
CA ARG A 419 1.64 29.46 21.52
C ARG A 419 1.59 29.91 20.06
N GLN A 420 0.49 30.51 19.61
CA GLN A 420 0.37 31.06 18.27
C GLN A 420 1.34 32.23 18.03
N ALA A 421 1.57 33.08 19.03
CA ALA A 421 2.57 34.15 18.96
C ALA A 421 4.01 33.62 18.90
N GLU A 422 4.35 32.60 19.69
CA GLU A 422 5.67 31.95 19.64
C GLU A 422 5.90 31.16 18.34
N GLU A 423 4.87 30.51 17.80
CA GLU A 423 4.91 29.80 16.52
C GLU A 423 5.06 30.78 15.35
N LYS A 424 4.33 31.90 15.38
CA LYS A 424 4.48 32.99 14.40
C LYS A 424 5.87 33.64 14.48
N ALA A 425 6.42 33.83 15.67
CA ALA A 425 7.78 34.33 15.86
C ALA A 425 8.86 33.33 15.37
N ARG A 426 8.63 32.02 15.54
CA ARG A 426 9.51 30.98 14.97
C ARG A 426 9.42 30.91 13.45
N ALA A 427 8.22 31.02 12.88
CA ALA A 427 8.01 31.07 11.43
C ALA A 427 8.63 32.32 10.81
N GLU A 428 8.55 33.47 11.47
CA GLU A 428 9.16 34.72 11.01
C GLU A 428 10.70 34.68 11.14
N ALA A 429 11.24 34.06 12.20
CA ALA A 429 12.67 33.82 12.34
C ALA A 429 13.21 32.81 11.31
N GLU A 430 12.46 31.76 10.98
CA GLU A 430 12.82 30.79 9.95
C GLU A 430 12.69 31.39 8.54
N ALA A 431 11.67 32.20 8.27
CA ALA A 431 11.53 32.95 7.03
C ALA A 431 12.68 33.96 6.84
N LYS A 432 13.12 34.61 7.92
CA LYS A 432 14.27 35.53 7.89
C LYS A 432 15.58 34.77 7.64
N ARG A 433 15.76 33.59 8.24
CA ARG A 433 16.93 32.73 8.00
C ARG A 433 16.96 32.20 6.56
N LEU A 434 15.80 31.82 6.01
CA LEU A 434 15.67 31.36 4.62
C LEU A 434 15.88 32.51 3.60
N ALA A 435 15.45 33.73 3.93
CA ALA A 435 15.69 34.92 3.11
C ALA A 435 17.18 35.33 3.13
N GLU A 436 17.84 35.26 4.29
CA GLU A 436 19.26 35.57 4.43
C GLU A 436 20.14 34.50 3.74
N GLU A 437 19.72 33.23 3.78
CA GLU A 437 20.33 32.12 3.03
C GLU A 437 20.15 32.29 1.50
N LYS A 438 18.97 32.71 1.03
CA LYS A 438 18.73 33.05 -0.38
C LYS A 438 19.57 34.24 -0.85
N VAL A 439 19.72 35.29 -0.04
CA VAL A 439 20.60 36.44 -0.35
C VAL A 439 22.06 36.00 -0.42
N ARG A 440 22.50 35.07 0.45
CA ARG A 440 23.86 34.52 0.43
C ARG A 440 24.11 33.64 -0.80
N ALA A 441 23.12 32.82 -1.20
CA ALA A 441 23.18 32.01 -2.41
C ALA A 441 23.14 32.86 -3.70
N GLU A 442 22.35 33.93 -3.74
CA GLU A 442 22.35 34.90 -4.85
C GLU A 442 23.67 35.71 -4.93
N ALA A 443 24.28 36.03 -3.80
CA ALA A 443 25.60 36.67 -3.77
C ALA A 443 26.72 35.73 -4.23
N GLU A 444 26.66 34.44 -3.87
CA GLU A 444 27.63 33.43 -4.28
C GLU A 444 27.52 33.09 -5.77
N THR A 445 26.30 32.98 -6.30
CA THR A 445 26.04 32.82 -7.74
C THR A 445 26.47 34.04 -8.55
N LYS A 446 26.28 35.27 -8.05
CA LYS A 446 26.84 36.48 -8.69
C LYS A 446 28.37 36.53 -8.65
N ARG A 447 29.01 36.04 -7.59
CA ARG A 447 30.48 35.95 -7.50
C ARG A 447 31.05 34.95 -8.52
N LEU A 448 30.44 33.76 -8.63
CA LEU A 448 30.84 32.74 -9.58
C LEU A 448 30.59 33.16 -11.05
N ALA A 449 29.50 33.89 -11.32
CA ALA A 449 29.24 34.46 -12.64
C ALA A 449 30.24 35.57 -13.02
N ALA A 450 30.60 36.45 -12.08
CA ALA A 450 31.62 37.49 -12.30
C ALA A 450 33.03 36.90 -12.52
N GLU A 451 33.37 35.82 -11.81
CA GLU A 451 34.63 35.09 -12.00
C GLU A 451 34.69 34.37 -13.35
N ALA A 452 33.58 33.77 -13.79
CA ALA A 452 33.46 33.16 -15.11
C ALA A 452 33.54 34.20 -16.25
N GLU A 453 32.92 35.36 -16.09
CA GLU A 453 32.98 36.45 -17.08
C GLU A 453 34.38 37.08 -17.14
N ALA A 454 35.07 37.22 -16.01
CA ALA A 454 36.47 37.68 -15.98
C ALA A 454 37.42 36.69 -16.68
N LYS A 455 37.21 35.38 -16.48
CA LYS A 455 37.98 34.33 -17.15
C LYS A 455 37.71 34.28 -18.65
N ALA A 456 36.45 34.45 -19.07
CA ALA A 456 36.07 34.53 -20.48
C ALA A 456 36.61 35.80 -21.18
N ARG A 457 36.66 36.94 -20.49
CA ARG A 457 37.29 38.17 -21.01
C ARG A 457 38.81 38.02 -21.15
N ALA A 458 39.48 37.38 -20.20
CA ALA A 458 40.92 37.10 -20.28
C ALA A 458 41.26 36.12 -21.43
N GLU A 459 40.41 35.11 -21.65
CA GLU A 459 40.58 34.14 -22.73
C GLU A 459 40.26 34.76 -24.11
N ALA A 460 39.26 35.64 -24.19
CA ALA A 460 38.94 36.41 -25.38
C ALA A 460 40.02 37.44 -25.73
N GLU A 461 40.61 38.11 -24.73
CA GLU A 461 41.73 39.05 -24.92
C GLU A 461 43.01 38.31 -25.36
N ALA A 462 43.29 37.13 -24.80
CA ALA A 462 44.38 36.26 -25.25
C ALA A 462 44.18 35.78 -26.71
N LYS A 463 42.93 35.46 -27.09
CA LYS A 463 42.60 35.07 -28.47
C LYS A 463 42.72 36.24 -29.45
N ARG A 464 42.31 37.45 -29.04
CA ARG A 464 42.45 38.67 -29.85
C ARG A 464 43.92 39.05 -30.06
N LEU A 465 44.77 38.91 -29.05
CA LEU A 465 46.22 39.15 -29.16
C LEU A 465 46.91 38.11 -30.07
N ALA A 466 46.41 36.87 -30.09
CA ALA A 466 46.90 35.81 -30.97
C ALA A 466 46.44 36.00 -32.43
N GLU A 467 45.19 36.39 -32.65
CA GLU A 467 44.67 36.74 -33.99
C GLU A 467 45.31 38.00 -34.58
N GLU A 468 45.63 38.99 -33.74
CA GLU A 468 46.34 40.21 -34.16
C GLU A 468 47.79 39.92 -34.58
N LYS A 469 48.48 38.99 -33.91
CA LYS A 469 49.80 38.49 -34.33
C LYS A 469 49.75 37.73 -35.66
N VAL A 470 48.73 36.90 -35.86
CA VAL A 470 48.53 36.18 -37.14
C VAL A 470 48.19 37.14 -38.27
N ARG A 471 47.36 38.17 -38.02
CA ARG A 471 47.07 39.21 -39.03
C ARG A 471 48.33 40.02 -39.40
N ALA A 472 49.14 40.43 -38.43
CA ALA A 472 50.40 41.15 -38.68
C ALA A 472 51.40 40.32 -39.51
N GLU A 473 51.44 39.00 -39.32
CA GLU A 473 52.31 38.08 -40.07
C GLU A 473 51.78 37.80 -41.49
N THR A 474 50.46 37.76 -41.68
CA THR A 474 49.83 37.64 -43.01
C THR A 474 49.89 38.93 -43.83
N GLU A 475 49.84 40.10 -43.20
CA GLU A 475 49.97 41.40 -43.87
C GLU A 475 51.42 41.69 -44.30
N ALA A 476 52.41 41.22 -43.53
CA ALA A 476 53.82 41.25 -43.93
C ALA A 476 54.13 40.34 -45.14
N LYS A 477 53.40 39.22 -45.30
CA LYS A 477 53.52 38.34 -46.48
C LYS A 477 52.80 38.91 -47.71
N ARG A 478 51.64 39.57 -47.54
CA ARG A 478 50.90 40.21 -48.64
C ARG A 478 51.67 41.38 -49.26
N LEU A 479 52.37 42.19 -48.44
CA LEU A 479 53.23 43.29 -48.91
C LEU A 479 54.51 42.82 -49.64
N ALA A 480 54.93 41.57 -49.45
CA ALA A 480 56.07 40.98 -50.16
C ALA A 480 55.67 40.37 -51.52
N GLU A 481 54.43 39.86 -51.63
CA GLU A 481 53.90 39.25 -52.86
C GLU A 481 53.28 40.30 -53.82
N GLU A 482 52.78 41.42 -53.30
CA GLU A 482 52.23 42.55 -54.08
C GLU A 482 53.31 43.36 -54.83
N LYS A 483 54.56 43.37 -54.35
CA LYS A 483 55.69 44.02 -55.06
C LYS A 483 56.13 43.30 -56.34
N VAL A 484 55.77 42.01 -56.49
CA VAL A 484 56.11 41.21 -57.70
C VAL A 484 54.97 41.21 -58.72
N ARG A 485 53.73 41.51 -58.33
CA ARG A 485 52.60 41.68 -59.26
C ARG A 485 52.38 43.12 -59.74
N ALA A 486 52.93 44.12 -59.05
CA ALA A 486 52.80 45.54 -59.44
C ALA A 486 53.67 45.96 -60.64
N GLU A 487 54.60 45.11 -61.11
CA GLU A 487 55.47 45.43 -62.27
C GLU A 487 54.91 44.93 -63.62
N THR A 488 53.88 44.07 -63.62
CA THR A 488 53.32 43.46 -64.83
C THR A 488 51.93 43.95 -65.23
N GLU A 489 51.25 44.76 -64.39
CA GLU A 489 49.93 45.34 -64.70
C GLU A 489 49.99 46.86 -65.00
N ALA A 490 51.17 47.40 -65.25
CA ALA A 490 51.37 48.76 -65.76
C ALA A 490 51.15 48.88 -67.30
N LYS A 491 50.61 47.85 -67.96
CA LYS A 491 50.38 47.83 -69.42
C LYS A 491 49.03 47.24 -69.85
N ARG A 492 47.96 47.74 -69.24
CA ARG A 492 46.66 47.81 -69.92
C ARG A 492 45.92 49.05 -69.39
N LEU A 493 46.34 50.23 -69.87
CA LEU A 493 45.53 50.99 -70.83
C LEU A 493 44.05 50.93 -70.47
N ALA A 494 43.54 52.00 -69.86
CA ALA A 494 43.00 53.09 -70.67
C ALA A 494 41.83 52.60 -71.53
N GLU A 495 40.72 52.33 -70.86
CA GLU A 495 39.38 52.60 -71.35
C GLU A 495 38.56 52.94 -70.09
N GLU A 496 38.30 54.22 -69.87
CA GLU A 496 37.10 54.87 -70.43
C GLU A 496 35.96 54.72 -69.41
N LYS A 497 35.79 55.74 -68.56
CA LYS A 497 34.84 56.80 -68.87
C LYS A 497 33.50 56.27 -69.38
N VAL A 498 32.78 55.51 -68.55
CA VAL A 498 31.32 55.55 -68.60
C VAL A 498 30.79 55.62 -67.17
N ARG A 499 30.42 56.85 -66.79
CA ARG A 499 29.32 57.21 -65.87
C ARG A 499 29.47 56.76 -64.41
N ALA A 500 29.77 57.60 -63.42
CA ALA A 500 29.56 59.05 -63.27
C ALA A 500 28.14 59.56 -63.61
N GLU A 501 27.16 58.68 -63.82
CA GLU A 501 25.78 59.07 -64.13
C GLU A 501 24.78 58.03 -63.59
N ALA A 502 24.88 57.74 -62.29
CA ALA A 502 23.86 57.00 -61.54
C ALA A 502 23.76 57.47 -60.08
N GLU A 503 24.26 58.68 -59.80
CA GLU A 503 24.17 59.36 -58.51
C GLU A 503 22.88 60.22 -58.39
N ALA A 504 21.99 60.15 -59.40
CA ALA A 504 20.76 60.95 -59.45
C ALA A 504 19.46 60.17 -59.17
N LYS A 505 19.53 58.92 -58.68
CA LYS A 505 18.32 58.11 -58.40
C LYS A 505 18.35 57.32 -57.08
N ARG A 506 19.09 57.79 -56.07
CA ARG A 506 19.20 57.09 -54.77
C ARG A 506 18.76 57.91 -53.55
N LEU A 507 17.95 58.94 -53.76
CA LEU A 507 17.36 59.76 -52.69
C LEU A 507 15.82 59.81 -52.71
N ALA A 508 15.17 59.03 -53.57
CA ALA A 508 13.71 58.93 -53.66
C ALA A 508 13.14 57.54 -53.25
N GLU A 509 13.99 56.56 -52.92
CA GLU A 509 13.56 55.20 -52.56
C GLU A 509 13.72 54.89 -51.05
N GLU A 510 14.19 55.85 -50.25
CA GLU A 510 14.49 55.67 -48.82
C GLU A 510 13.36 56.13 -47.87
N LYS A 511 12.25 56.69 -48.38
CA LYS A 511 11.11 57.10 -47.52
C LYS A 511 9.84 56.26 -47.66
N VAL A 512 9.73 55.38 -48.66
CA VAL A 512 8.54 54.50 -48.81
C VAL A 512 8.77 53.08 -48.27
N ARG A 513 10.02 52.67 -48.06
CA ARG A 513 10.33 51.32 -47.54
C ARG A 513 10.27 51.21 -46.01
N THR A 514 10.55 52.29 -45.28
CA THR A 514 10.63 52.25 -43.81
C THR A 514 9.28 52.33 -43.10
N GLU A 515 8.23 52.85 -43.75
CA GLU A 515 6.88 52.90 -43.17
C GLU A 515 6.05 51.64 -43.50
N ALA A 516 6.21 51.05 -44.70
CA ALA A 516 5.50 49.83 -45.10
C ALA A 516 6.01 48.55 -44.40
N GLU A 517 7.31 48.46 -44.08
CA GLU A 517 7.91 47.29 -43.42
C GLU A 517 7.64 47.28 -41.89
N ALA A 518 7.41 48.45 -41.29
CA ALA A 518 7.09 48.61 -39.87
C ALA A 518 5.60 48.30 -39.55
N GLU A 519 4.68 48.69 -40.44
CA GLU A 519 3.24 48.43 -40.27
C GLU A 519 2.87 46.96 -40.52
N ALA A 520 3.53 46.31 -41.49
CA ALA A 520 3.34 44.87 -41.77
C ALA A 520 3.82 43.97 -40.61
N LYS A 521 4.87 44.36 -39.89
CA LYS A 521 5.42 43.60 -38.76
C LYS A 521 4.56 43.72 -37.50
N ARG A 522 4.00 44.91 -37.25
CA ARG A 522 3.06 45.14 -36.13
C ARG A 522 1.75 44.37 -36.31
N LEU A 523 1.18 44.34 -37.51
CA LEU A 523 -0.08 43.62 -37.77
C LEU A 523 0.09 42.09 -37.68
N ALA A 524 1.28 41.56 -38.03
CA ALA A 524 1.61 40.15 -37.92
C ALA A 524 1.88 39.72 -36.46
N GLU A 525 2.57 40.56 -35.67
CA GLU A 525 2.82 40.30 -34.25
C GLU A 525 1.54 40.42 -33.40
N GLU A 526 0.64 41.36 -33.75
CA GLU A 526 -0.65 41.53 -33.08
C GLU A 526 -1.61 40.36 -33.36
N LYS A 527 -1.66 39.85 -34.60
CA LYS A 527 -2.43 38.63 -34.92
C LYS A 527 -1.84 37.38 -34.26
N ALA A 528 -0.51 37.26 -34.18
CA ALA A 528 0.14 36.13 -33.50
C ALA A 528 -0.12 36.14 -31.98
N ARG A 529 -0.13 37.32 -31.35
CA ARG A 529 -0.50 37.47 -29.93
C ARG A 529 -1.99 37.20 -29.70
N ALA A 530 -2.88 37.69 -30.56
CA ALA A 530 -4.32 37.43 -30.47
C ALA A 530 -4.66 35.93 -30.65
N GLU A 531 -3.98 35.22 -31.56
CA GLU A 531 -4.19 33.78 -31.75
C GLU A 531 -3.60 32.95 -30.60
N ALA A 532 -2.46 33.36 -30.04
CA ALA A 532 -1.86 32.71 -28.87
C ALA A 532 -2.70 32.92 -27.60
N GLU A 533 -3.27 34.12 -27.42
CA GLU A 533 -4.18 34.44 -26.31
C GLU A 533 -5.52 33.71 -26.45
N ALA A 534 -6.07 33.62 -27.66
CA ALA A 534 -7.28 32.83 -27.94
C ALA A 534 -7.08 31.32 -27.67
N LYS A 535 -5.92 30.76 -28.04
CA LYS A 535 -5.58 29.35 -27.73
C LYS A 535 -5.40 29.10 -26.23
N ARG A 536 -4.84 30.06 -25.50
CA ARG A 536 -4.69 29.97 -24.05
C ARG A 536 -6.03 30.05 -23.32
N GLN A 537 -6.92 30.96 -23.74
CA GLN A 537 -8.27 31.08 -23.18
C GLN A 537 -9.13 29.85 -23.52
N ALA A 538 -8.98 29.24 -24.70
CA ALA A 538 -9.65 27.99 -25.05
C ALA A 538 -9.15 26.81 -24.21
N ALA A 539 -7.85 26.70 -23.96
CA ALA A 539 -7.27 25.66 -23.11
C ALA A 539 -7.69 25.79 -21.64
N GLU A 540 -7.73 27.01 -21.10
CA GLU A 540 -8.17 27.29 -19.73
C GLU A 540 -9.68 27.05 -19.55
N ALA A 541 -10.50 27.35 -20.58
CA ALA A 541 -11.92 27.02 -20.58
C ALA A 541 -12.19 25.50 -20.64
N GLU A 542 -11.38 24.75 -21.40
CA GLU A 542 -11.48 23.29 -21.49
C GLU A 542 -11.03 22.60 -20.20
N GLU A 543 -9.96 23.08 -19.56
CA GLU A 543 -9.51 22.58 -18.26
C GLU A 543 -10.55 22.82 -17.16
N LYS A 544 -11.16 24.01 -17.13
CA LYS A 544 -12.23 24.35 -16.19
C LYS A 544 -13.49 23.52 -16.41
N ALA A 545 -13.86 23.24 -17.67
CA ALA A 545 -14.98 22.37 -18.00
C ALA A 545 -14.74 20.91 -17.58
N ARG A 546 -13.50 20.41 -17.71
CA ARG A 546 -13.11 19.08 -17.22
C ARG A 546 -13.13 19.00 -15.70
N ALA A 547 -12.62 20.02 -15.01
CA ALA A 547 -12.66 20.09 -13.55
C ALA A 547 -14.10 20.17 -13.00
N GLU A 548 -14.99 20.91 -13.66
CA GLU A 548 -16.41 20.99 -13.26
C GLU A 548 -17.16 19.67 -13.55
N ALA A 549 -16.85 18.98 -14.65
CA ALA A 549 -17.40 17.67 -14.96
C ALA A 549 -16.94 16.58 -13.99
N GLU A 550 -15.67 16.60 -13.59
CA GLU A 550 -15.10 15.70 -12.59
C GLU A 550 -15.69 15.95 -11.19
N ALA A 551 -15.85 17.23 -10.81
CA ALA A 551 -16.50 17.60 -9.55
C ALA A 551 -17.98 17.16 -9.50
N LYS A 552 -18.73 17.28 -10.61
CA LYS A 552 -20.12 16.79 -10.70
C LYS A 552 -20.19 15.27 -10.61
N ARG A 553 -19.26 14.55 -11.25
CA ARG A 553 -19.17 13.09 -11.15
C ARG A 553 -18.87 12.61 -9.73
N LEU A 554 -17.93 13.25 -9.04
CA LEU A 554 -17.60 12.95 -7.65
C LEU A 554 -18.76 13.27 -6.70
N ALA A 555 -19.50 14.35 -6.95
CA ALA A 555 -20.70 14.68 -6.18
C ALA A 555 -21.82 13.64 -6.38
N GLU A 556 -22.07 13.20 -7.62
CA GLU A 556 -23.08 12.20 -7.92
C GLU A 556 -22.72 10.81 -7.39
N GLU A 557 -21.43 10.45 -7.44
CA GLU A 557 -20.90 9.20 -6.88
C GLU A 557 -21.00 9.17 -5.35
N ARG A 558 -20.75 10.31 -4.67
CA ARG A 558 -20.95 10.45 -3.22
C ARG A 558 -22.42 10.33 -2.83
N ILE A 559 -23.34 10.90 -3.60
CA ILE A 559 -24.77 10.77 -3.34
C ILE A 559 -25.23 9.31 -3.51
N ARG A 560 -24.73 8.60 -4.53
CA ARG A 560 -25.03 7.17 -4.71
C ARG A 560 -24.47 6.31 -3.57
N ALA A 561 -23.23 6.56 -3.16
CA ALA A 561 -22.60 5.84 -2.04
C ALA A 561 -23.32 6.09 -0.71
N GLU A 562 -23.76 7.32 -0.44
CA GLU A 562 -24.54 7.65 0.76
C GLU A 562 -25.93 7.00 0.74
N ALA A 563 -26.59 6.96 -0.42
CA ALA A 563 -27.87 6.28 -0.59
C ALA A 563 -27.76 4.75 -0.41
N GLU A 564 -26.69 4.14 -0.93
CA GLU A 564 -26.42 2.71 -0.75
C GLU A 564 -26.10 2.36 0.71
N ALA A 565 -25.30 3.18 1.39
CA ALA A 565 -25.02 3.02 2.82
C ALA A 565 -26.30 3.11 3.67
N LYS A 566 -27.19 4.06 3.37
CA LYS A 566 -28.50 4.19 4.04
C LYS A 566 -29.39 2.97 3.82
N ARG A 567 -29.39 2.37 2.62
CA ARG A 567 -30.16 1.15 2.31
C ARG A 567 -29.64 -0.06 3.10
N LEU A 568 -28.33 -0.23 3.18
CA LEU A 568 -27.71 -1.34 3.92
C LEU A 568 -27.96 -1.25 5.43
N VAL A 569 -27.92 -0.04 5.99
CA VAL A 569 -28.28 0.19 7.41
C VAL A 569 -29.75 -0.14 7.66
N ALA A 570 -30.67 0.32 6.79
CA ALA A 570 -32.10 0.01 6.92
C ALA A 570 -32.40 -1.50 6.80
N GLU A 571 -31.70 -2.20 5.90
CA GLU A 571 -31.84 -3.66 5.73
C GLU A 571 -31.30 -4.43 6.95
N ALA A 572 -30.16 -4.00 7.51
CA ALA A 572 -29.60 -4.59 8.72
C ALA A 572 -30.51 -4.39 9.94
N GLU A 573 -31.09 -3.20 10.10
CA GLU A 573 -32.05 -2.92 11.18
C GLU A 573 -33.34 -3.72 11.03
N ALA A 574 -33.86 -3.88 9.80
CA ALA A 574 -35.04 -4.70 9.53
C ALA A 574 -34.79 -6.18 9.87
N LYS A 575 -33.62 -6.71 9.51
CA LYS A 575 -33.22 -8.08 9.83
C LYS A 575 -33.05 -8.28 11.34
N ALA A 576 -32.43 -7.34 12.04
CA ALA A 576 -32.27 -7.39 13.49
C ALA A 576 -33.61 -7.35 14.23
N ARG A 577 -34.57 -6.53 13.76
CA ARG A 577 -35.94 -6.50 14.31
C ARG A 577 -36.69 -7.80 14.09
N ALA A 578 -36.58 -8.40 12.89
CA ALA A 578 -37.20 -9.68 12.59
C ALA A 578 -36.63 -10.84 13.43
N GLU A 579 -35.31 -10.85 13.65
CA GLU A 579 -34.66 -11.85 14.50
C GLU A 579 -35.03 -11.68 15.99
N ALA A 580 -35.11 -10.45 16.47
CA ALA A 580 -35.57 -10.15 17.83
C ALA A 580 -37.03 -10.55 18.06
N GLU A 581 -37.91 -10.32 17.06
CA GLU A 581 -39.31 -10.72 17.13
C GLU A 581 -39.48 -12.24 17.07
N ALA A 582 -38.71 -12.93 16.23
CA ALA A 582 -38.69 -14.39 16.17
C ALA A 582 -38.23 -15.02 17.49
N LYS A 583 -37.20 -14.44 18.12
CA LYS A 583 -36.71 -14.88 19.43
C LYS A 583 -37.74 -14.68 20.54
N ARG A 584 -38.41 -13.52 20.57
CA ARG A 584 -39.49 -13.24 21.53
C ARG A 584 -40.65 -14.23 21.38
N LEU A 585 -41.06 -14.53 20.14
CA LEU A 585 -42.13 -15.49 19.87
C LEU A 585 -41.74 -16.92 20.25
N ALA A 586 -40.47 -17.30 20.08
CA ALA A 586 -39.95 -18.60 20.51
C ALA A 586 -39.92 -18.74 22.04
N GLU A 587 -39.48 -17.69 22.75
CA GLU A 587 -39.45 -17.65 24.21
C GLU A 587 -40.87 -17.69 24.81
N GLU A 588 -41.82 -16.98 24.21
CA GLU A 588 -43.24 -17.01 24.60
C GLU A 588 -43.85 -18.39 24.42
N LYS A 589 -43.59 -19.06 23.29
CA LYS A 589 -44.03 -20.44 23.05
C LYS A 589 -43.42 -21.43 24.04
N ALA A 590 -42.12 -21.30 24.35
CA ALA A 590 -41.45 -22.15 25.33
C ALA A 590 -42.03 -21.97 26.75
N ARG A 591 -42.38 -20.73 27.12
CA ARG A 591 -43.03 -20.44 28.40
C ARG A 591 -44.44 -21.02 28.48
N ALA A 592 -45.23 -20.92 27.40
CA ALA A 592 -46.57 -21.50 27.34
C ALA A 592 -46.54 -23.04 27.41
N GLU A 593 -45.55 -23.68 26.79
CA GLU A 593 -45.36 -25.12 26.87
C GLU A 593 -44.92 -25.59 28.27
N ALA A 594 -44.02 -24.86 28.92
CA ALA A 594 -43.61 -25.12 30.30
C ALA A 594 -44.79 -24.96 31.28
N GLU A 595 -45.66 -23.98 31.07
CA GLU A 595 -46.87 -23.78 31.86
C GLU A 595 -47.89 -24.90 31.63
N ARG A 596 -48.05 -25.37 30.38
CA ARG A 596 -48.88 -26.54 30.05
C ARG A 596 -48.39 -27.81 30.76
N LEU A 597 -47.09 -28.07 30.73
CA LEU A 597 -46.47 -29.22 31.43
C LEU A 597 -46.62 -29.12 32.95
N ALA A 598 -46.53 -27.91 33.52
CA ALA A 598 -46.78 -27.69 34.94
C ALA A 598 -48.26 -27.88 35.32
N ALA A 599 -49.19 -27.56 34.42
CA ALA A 599 -50.62 -27.81 34.59
C ALA A 599 -50.99 -29.30 34.44
N GLU A 600 -50.21 -30.06 33.68
CA GLU A 600 -50.40 -31.50 33.46
C GLU A 600 -49.94 -32.37 34.65
N ALA A 601 -49.16 -31.82 35.58
CA ALA A 601 -48.80 -32.48 36.84
C ALA A 601 -50.05 -32.72 37.73
N LYS A 602 -50.43 -34.00 37.85
CA LYS A 602 -51.68 -34.44 38.50
C LYS A 602 -51.65 -34.18 40.01
N LYS A 603 -52.41 -33.19 40.46
CA LYS A 603 -52.59 -32.86 41.89
C LYS A 603 -53.34 -34.00 42.60
N PHE A 604 -52.81 -34.45 43.72
CA PHE A 604 -53.43 -35.44 44.59
C PHE A 604 -53.98 -34.76 45.85
N ASN A 605 -55.26 -34.99 46.14
CA ASN A 605 -55.91 -34.63 47.39
C ASN A 605 -56.62 -35.89 47.90
N GLY A 606 -56.25 -36.37 49.07
CA GLY A 606 -56.78 -37.61 49.63
C GLY A 606 -56.82 -37.58 51.15
N CYS A 607 -57.80 -38.28 51.70
CA CYS A 607 -57.93 -38.52 53.13
C CYS A 607 -57.64 -39.99 53.43
N GLY A 608 -57.14 -40.26 54.62
CA GLY A 608 -56.93 -41.64 55.09
C GLY A 608 -56.15 -41.68 56.39
N LEU A 609 -55.99 -42.89 56.91
CA LEU A 609 -55.15 -43.17 58.06
C LEU A 609 -53.68 -43.20 57.62
N LEU A 610 -52.84 -42.43 58.29
CA LEU A 610 -51.40 -42.44 58.03
C LEU A 610 -50.73 -43.60 58.77
N VAL A 611 -50.05 -44.48 58.03
CA VAL A 611 -49.39 -45.67 58.58
C VAL A 611 -47.88 -45.61 58.26
N PRO A 612 -47.00 -45.75 59.26
CA PRO A 612 -45.56 -45.79 59.01
C PRO A 612 -45.17 -47.07 58.28
N LEU A 613 -44.31 -46.95 57.28
CA LEU A 613 -43.76 -48.10 56.58
C LEU A 613 -42.53 -48.64 57.31
N ARG A 614 -42.29 -49.95 57.22
CA ARG A 614 -41.06 -50.51 57.78
C ARG A 614 -39.85 -49.89 57.07
N PRO A 615 -38.73 -49.64 57.78
CA PRO A 615 -37.50 -49.19 57.15
C PRO A 615 -37.17 -50.05 55.94
N ASN A 616 -36.88 -49.41 54.80
CA ASN A 616 -36.49 -50.05 53.53
C ASN A 616 -37.57 -50.82 52.74
N SER A 617 -38.86 -50.65 53.06
CA SER A 617 -39.94 -51.43 52.42
C SER A 617 -40.48 -50.87 51.08
N ALA A 618 -40.34 -49.56 50.82
CA ALA A 618 -40.88 -48.93 49.60
C ALA A 618 -39.98 -47.81 49.05
N GLY A 619 -38.67 -48.06 48.98
CA GLY A 619 -37.69 -47.12 48.40
C GLY A 619 -37.69 -45.76 49.09
N LYS A 620 -38.02 -44.70 48.35
CA LYS A 620 -38.02 -43.31 48.85
C LYS A 620 -39.23 -42.98 49.74
N ALA A 621 -40.26 -43.82 49.78
CA ALA A 621 -41.45 -43.58 50.61
C ALA A 621 -41.22 -43.98 52.07
N THR A 622 -41.69 -43.13 53.00
CA THR A 622 -41.53 -43.36 54.44
C THR A 622 -42.84 -43.76 55.12
N HIS A 623 -43.98 -43.34 54.57
CA HIS A 623 -45.32 -43.61 55.11
C HIS A 623 -46.27 -44.00 53.99
N ALA A 624 -47.39 -44.61 54.35
CA ALA A 624 -48.50 -44.91 53.46
C ALA A 624 -49.79 -44.27 53.98
N LEU A 625 -50.60 -43.78 53.05
CA LEU A 625 -51.97 -43.39 53.30
C LEU A 625 -52.88 -44.59 53.03
N CYS A 626 -53.64 -45.02 54.04
CA CYS A 626 -54.48 -46.21 53.97
C CYS A 626 -55.91 -45.92 54.41
N GLU A 627 -56.89 -46.60 53.80
CA GLU A 627 -58.30 -46.55 54.20
C GLU A 627 -58.68 -47.85 54.93
N PRO A 628 -59.18 -47.77 56.18
CA PRO A 628 -59.66 -48.96 56.88
C PRO A 628 -61.01 -49.43 56.32
N ARG A 629 -61.06 -50.65 55.76
CA ARG A 629 -62.31 -51.33 55.36
C ARG A 629 -62.49 -52.62 56.16
N GLY A 630 -63.28 -52.52 57.24
CA GLY A 630 -63.50 -53.64 58.16
C GLY A 630 -62.20 -54.09 58.82
N ALA A 631 -61.82 -55.37 58.67
CA ALA A 631 -60.58 -55.92 59.22
C ALA A 631 -59.34 -55.77 58.31
N ARG A 632 -59.47 -55.14 57.13
CA ARG A 632 -58.37 -54.95 56.16
C ARG A 632 -58.05 -53.46 55.97
N MET A 633 -56.76 -53.16 55.78
CA MET A 633 -56.27 -51.83 55.40
C MET A 633 -56.03 -51.79 53.89
N GLU A 634 -56.71 -50.90 53.17
CA GLU A 634 -56.50 -50.68 51.73
C GLU A 634 -55.50 -49.54 51.50
N LEU A 635 -54.45 -49.78 50.72
CA LEU A 635 -53.44 -48.77 50.40
C LEU A 635 -53.98 -47.78 49.36
N ILE A 636 -54.03 -46.49 49.74
CA ILE A 636 -54.43 -45.39 48.85
C ILE A 636 -53.20 -44.85 48.11
N ALA A 637 -52.14 -44.51 48.84
CA ALA A 637 -50.93 -43.93 48.27
C ALA A 637 -49.70 -44.13 49.16
N TYR A 638 -48.53 -44.19 48.53
CA TYR A 638 -47.24 -44.08 49.20
C TYR A 638 -46.85 -42.60 49.32
N LEU A 639 -46.19 -42.23 50.41
CA LEU A 639 -45.90 -40.84 50.73
C LEU A 639 -44.41 -40.58 50.81
N LEU A 640 -44.00 -39.52 50.12
CA LEU A 640 -42.67 -38.94 50.17
C LEU A 640 -42.81 -37.52 50.73
N ALA A 641 -42.21 -37.25 51.89
CA ALA A 641 -42.29 -35.93 52.52
C ALA A 641 -40.87 -35.46 52.91
N PRO A 642 -40.15 -34.79 52.00
CA PRO A 642 -38.80 -34.30 52.27
C PRO A 642 -38.79 -33.10 53.25
N TYR A 643 -39.90 -32.37 53.35
CA TYR A 643 -39.99 -31.12 54.11
C TYR A 643 -41.03 -31.15 55.24
N ILE A 644 -41.74 -32.26 55.45
CA ILE A 644 -42.80 -32.38 56.45
C ILE A 644 -42.53 -33.62 57.30
N ASN A 645 -42.51 -33.45 58.62
CA ASN A 645 -42.32 -34.55 59.55
C ASN A 645 -43.61 -35.37 59.71
N LEU A 646 -43.73 -36.45 58.93
CA LEU A 646 -44.93 -37.30 58.95
C LEU A 646 -45.09 -38.13 60.24
N ARG A 647 -44.05 -38.26 61.07
CA ARG A 647 -44.10 -39.04 62.31
C ARG A 647 -45.11 -38.49 63.31
N GLU A 648 -45.30 -37.17 63.33
CA GLU A 648 -46.25 -36.48 64.21
C GLU A 648 -47.71 -36.79 63.90
N TRP A 649 -47.96 -37.41 62.74
CA TRP A 649 -49.29 -37.69 62.21
C TRP A 649 -49.57 -39.20 62.11
N GLU A 650 -48.65 -40.04 62.60
CA GLU A 650 -48.79 -41.50 62.56
C GLU A 650 -50.04 -41.95 63.31
N ASN A 651 -50.75 -42.91 62.71
CA ASN A 651 -52.02 -43.46 63.20
C ASN A 651 -53.15 -42.44 63.37
N MET A 652 -53.02 -41.24 62.77
CA MET A 652 -54.08 -40.27 62.68
C MET A 652 -54.73 -40.29 61.29
N ARG A 653 -56.02 -39.95 61.26
CA ARG A 653 -56.71 -39.65 60.01
C ARG A 653 -56.37 -38.24 59.55
N VAL A 654 -55.84 -38.15 58.35
CA VAL A 654 -55.29 -36.91 57.80
C VAL A 654 -55.81 -36.67 56.40
N GLN A 655 -56.00 -35.39 56.08
CA GLN A 655 -56.15 -34.93 54.72
C GLN A 655 -54.80 -34.41 54.23
N LEU A 656 -54.34 -34.94 53.10
CA LEU A 656 -53.07 -34.54 52.51
C LEU A 656 -53.25 -34.04 51.07
N ASN A 657 -52.50 -32.99 50.76
CA ASN A 657 -52.36 -32.50 49.39
C ASN A 657 -50.91 -32.67 48.95
N GLY A 658 -50.74 -33.14 47.73
CA GLY A 658 -49.42 -33.35 47.16
C GLY A 658 -49.47 -33.51 45.65
N MET A 659 -48.31 -33.78 45.08
CA MET A 659 -48.15 -34.03 43.65
C MET A 659 -47.93 -35.52 43.44
N ASP A 660 -48.67 -36.13 42.51
CA ASP A 660 -48.41 -37.51 42.11
C ASP A 660 -47.12 -37.55 41.29
N VAL A 661 -46.06 -38.09 41.90
CA VAL A 661 -44.73 -38.27 41.30
C VAL A 661 -44.46 -39.76 41.05
N ARG A 662 -45.52 -40.54 40.85
CA ARG A 662 -45.47 -41.98 40.61
C ARG A 662 -44.55 -42.32 39.43
N PRO A 663 -43.51 -43.15 39.66
CA PRO A 663 -42.72 -43.73 38.57
C PRO A 663 -43.58 -44.65 37.70
N GLU A 664 -43.30 -44.75 36.39
CA GLU A 664 -44.12 -45.49 35.40
C GLU A 664 -44.45 -46.94 35.80
N ASN A 665 -43.64 -47.60 36.63
CA ASN A 665 -43.80 -49.01 37.03
C ASN A 665 -44.47 -49.23 38.40
N TRP A 666 -45.11 -48.22 38.99
CA TRP A 666 -45.77 -48.32 40.29
C TRP A 666 -47.29 -48.50 40.16
N ARG A 667 -47.85 -49.48 40.88
CA ARG A 667 -49.30 -49.72 40.88
C ARG A 667 -50.08 -48.65 41.67
N HIS A 668 -49.53 -48.18 42.79
CA HIS A 668 -50.14 -47.15 43.63
C HIS A 668 -49.40 -45.81 43.49
N PRO A 669 -50.11 -44.66 43.64
CA PRO A 669 -49.51 -43.33 43.59
C PRO A 669 -48.37 -43.18 44.60
N LEU A 670 -47.33 -42.44 44.19
CA LEU A 670 -46.30 -41.92 45.11
C LEU A 670 -46.49 -40.42 45.19
N ILE A 671 -46.92 -39.93 46.34
CA ILE A 671 -47.30 -38.54 46.53
C ILE A 671 -46.18 -37.80 47.25
N GLU A 672 -45.65 -36.76 46.62
CA GLU A 672 -44.82 -35.79 47.32
C GLU A 672 -45.73 -34.88 48.14
N VAL A 673 -45.69 -35.03 49.47
CA VAL A 673 -46.60 -34.33 50.38
C VAL A 673 -46.20 -32.85 50.47
N ARG A 674 -47.13 -31.97 50.10
CA ARG A 674 -46.96 -30.51 50.15
C ARG A 674 -47.67 -29.88 51.35
N SER A 675 -48.78 -30.47 51.80
CA SER A 675 -49.45 -30.07 53.04
C SER A 675 -50.20 -31.25 53.65
N ILE A 676 -50.28 -31.27 54.98
CA ILE A 676 -51.01 -32.27 55.77
C ILE A 676 -51.81 -31.56 56.85
N ARG A 677 -53.06 -31.99 57.07
CA ARG A 677 -53.96 -31.46 58.10
C ARG A 677 -54.76 -32.61 58.72
N PRO A 678 -55.22 -32.49 59.98
CA PRO A 678 -56.10 -33.50 60.56
C PRO A 678 -57.41 -33.51 59.79
N GLU A 679 -57.97 -34.70 59.56
CA GLU A 679 -59.26 -34.82 58.89
C GLU A 679 -60.36 -34.22 59.80
N PRO A 680 -61.18 -33.27 59.31
CA PRO A 680 -62.29 -32.74 60.11
C PRO A 680 -63.30 -33.86 60.40
N LYS A 681 -63.75 -33.95 61.66
CA LYS A 681 -64.71 -34.98 62.13
C LYS A 681 -66.08 -34.86 61.48
#